data_AF-A0A226X3J0-F1
#
_entry.id   AF-A0A226X3J0-F1
#
_cell.length_a   1.000
_cell.length_b   1.000
_cell.length_c   1.000
_cell.angle_alpha   90.00
_cell.angle_beta   90.00
_cell.angle_gamma   90.00
#
_symmetry.space_group_name_H-M   'P 1'
#
loop_
_entity.id
_entity.type
_entity.pdbx_description
1 polymer ?
#
loop_
_entity_poly.entity_id
_entity_poly.type
_entity_poly.pdbx_seq_one_letter_code
_entity_poly.pdbx_strand_id
1 'polypeptide(L)'
;MDKLKMKNRFFNLYSHDFARVAVGVPRCRVADPAFNAAETIELAKQAAANGAVLVAFPELGLPAYTCDDLFHQRALLDACEEALASVVAASKNLSITMIVGMPLRVDHTLFNCAVVVAGGQVQGIVPKSYLPNYGEFYEARQFSAAENASTDRVTLLGTEVPFGSALLFEIANMPLFRFHVEICEDVWVPVPPSSFAALAGATVLVNLSASNVVVGKASYRHQLVGQQSARCLSAYLYTSAGRGESTTDLAWDGQAVIYENGELLAESERFLDTSHLVFADVDLERLSRERMRQTTFGQSVRRHADEVSKFETVRFNLDLPVNRALPLDRVVERFPYVPSDPKRRDERCNEVYNIQVQALVQRLSASGISKVVIGISGGLDSTHALLVCAKAMDRLKLPRTNILGVTMPGFATSDRTLLQARQLMEIVGCSASEIDIRPSCEQMLKDLGHPYASGKEEYDITFENVQAGERTNHLFRLANFKGAIVVGTGDLSELALGWCTYGVGDHMSHYNVNASVPKTLITHLVRWVAETGQIGNSGSDVLVNILNTDISPELVPGKSTGNPEQKTESVIGPYELQDFNLYYTLRFGFAPTKVAFLAYTAWKDRDAGDWPEGAHVARNEYALPAIKHNLGIFLDRFFRTSQFKRSCVPNAPKVGTGGSLSPRGDWRAPSDSESVVWMNDLKNIPVD
;
A
#
# COMPACT_ATOMS: atom_id res chain seq x y z
N MET A 1 -0.90 -20.82 29.62
CA MET A 1 -1.71 -19.58 29.47
C MET A 1 -1.00 -18.54 28.58
N ASP A 2 0.31 -18.34 28.69
CA ASP A 2 0.99 -17.27 27.94
C ASP A 2 1.15 -17.52 26.43
N LYS A 3 1.38 -18.77 25.99
CA LYS A 3 1.45 -19.10 24.55
C LYS A 3 0.14 -18.82 23.80
N LEU A 4 -1.00 -19.19 24.38
CA LEU A 4 -2.32 -18.94 23.78
C LEU A 4 -2.64 -17.44 23.72
N LYS A 5 -2.27 -16.68 24.77
CA LYS A 5 -2.39 -15.22 24.77
C LYS A 5 -1.52 -14.58 23.70
N MET A 6 -0.26 -15.00 23.55
CA MET A 6 0.62 -14.50 22.48
C MET A 6 0.07 -14.83 21.08
N LYS A 7 -0.44 -16.06 20.87
CA LYS A 7 -1.07 -16.47 19.62
C LYS A 7 -2.30 -15.61 19.30
N ASN A 8 -3.19 -15.41 20.27
CA ASN A 8 -4.37 -14.56 20.08
C ASN A 8 -4.01 -13.11 19.77
N ARG A 9 -2.97 -12.56 20.43
CA ARG A 9 -2.49 -11.20 20.14
C ARG A 9 -1.97 -11.08 18.72
N PHE A 10 -1.22 -12.06 18.22
CA PHE A 10 -0.75 -12.07 16.82
C PHE A 10 -1.91 -12.06 15.82
N PHE A 11 -3.02 -12.74 16.10
CA PHE A 11 -4.21 -12.75 15.25
C PHE A 11 -5.23 -11.65 15.59
N ASN A 12 -4.81 -10.61 16.29
CA ASN A 12 -5.64 -9.45 16.60
C ASN A 12 -5.09 -8.23 15.86
N LEU A 13 -5.91 -7.64 14.99
CA LEU A 13 -5.54 -6.46 14.21
C LEU A 13 -5.01 -5.30 15.08
N TYR A 14 -5.54 -5.11 16.30
CA TYR A 14 -5.10 -4.06 17.22
C TYR A 14 -3.65 -4.24 17.70
N SER A 15 -3.14 -5.47 17.76
CA SER A 15 -1.73 -5.71 18.11
C SER A 15 -0.76 -5.36 16.98
N HIS A 16 -1.29 -5.06 15.79
CA HIS A 16 -0.52 -4.66 14.60
C HIS A 16 -0.85 -3.23 14.16
N ASP A 17 -1.29 -2.40 15.12
CA ASP A 17 -1.62 -0.98 14.93
C ASP A 17 -2.69 -0.71 13.86
N PHE A 18 -3.58 -1.68 13.62
CA PHE A 18 -4.80 -1.43 12.87
C PHE A 18 -5.89 -0.91 13.80
N ALA A 19 -6.88 -0.23 13.22
CA ALA A 19 -8.11 0.09 13.90
C ALA A 19 -9.34 -0.19 13.04
N ARG A 20 -10.27 -0.99 13.58
CA ARG A 20 -11.57 -1.19 12.95
C ARG A 20 -12.46 0.00 13.26
N VAL A 21 -12.89 0.69 12.21
CA VAL A 21 -13.80 1.82 12.29
C VAL A 21 -15.07 1.53 11.50
N ALA A 22 -16.15 2.22 11.85
CA ALA A 22 -17.43 2.05 11.19
C ALA A 22 -18.09 3.40 10.87
N VAL A 23 -18.90 3.41 9.81
CA VAL A 23 -19.88 4.45 9.56
C VAL A 23 -21.27 3.82 9.56
N GLY A 24 -22.15 4.34 10.41
CA GLY A 24 -23.53 3.91 10.51
C GLY A 24 -24.45 4.90 9.80
N VAL A 25 -25.37 4.37 9.01
CA VAL A 25 -26.43 5.15 8.33
C VAL A 25 -27.76 4.64 8.86
N PRO A 26 -28.29 5.21 9.96
CA PRO A 26 -29.58 4.82 10.50
C PRO A 26 -30.69 5.37 9.62
N ARG A 27 -31.82 4.65 9.59
CA ARG A 27 -33.09 5.29 9.24
C ARG A 27 -33.42 6.30 10.32
N CYS A 28 -33.94 7.44 9.92
CA CYS A 28 -34.41 8.43 10.87
C CYS A 28 -35.91 8.74 10.68
N ARG A 29 -36.43 9.55 11.58
CA ARG A 29 -37.73 10.21 11.52
C ARG A 29 -37.51 11.66 11.92
N VAL A 30 -37.99 12.57 11.08
CA VAL A 30 -37.90 14.02 11.35
C VAL A 30 -38.62 14.35 12.66
N ALA A 31 -37.90 15.02 13.56
CA ALA A 31 -38.37 15.44 14.88
C ALA A 31 -38.83 14.30 15.83
N ASP A 32 -38.28 13.08 15.69
CA ASP A 32 -38.46 11.98 16.65
C ASP A 32 -37.11 11.48 17.22
N PRO A 33 -36.47 12.24 18.14
CA PRO A 33 -35.16 11.90 18.68
C PRO A 33 -35.09 10.56 19.41
N ALA A 34 -36.19 10.11 20.00
CA ALA A 34 -36.25 8.82 20.69
C ALA A 34 -36.10 7.66 19.71
N PHE A 35 -36.82 7.69 18.57
CA PHE A 35 -36.67 6.69 17.52
C PHE A 35 -35.26 6.71 16.92
N ASN A 36 -34.74 7.90 16.60
CA ASN A 36 -33.43 8.05 15.98
C ASN A 36 -32.29 7.59 16.89
N ALA A 37 -32.37 7.85 18.20
CA ALA A 37 -31.44 7.32 19.19
C ALA A 37 -31.50 5.79 19.27
N ALA A 38 -32.69 5.18 19.20
CA ALA A 38 -32.82 3.73 19.24
C ALA A 38 -32.15 3.05 18.05
N GLU A 39 -32.34 3.57 16.83
CA GLU A 39 -31.66 3.08 15.62
C GLU A 39 -30.13 3.29 15.72
N THR A 40 -29.69 4.44 16.21
CA THR A 40 -28.26 4.76 16.44
C THR A 40 -27.61 3.79 17.44
N ILE A 41 -28.26 3.52 18.57
CA ILE A 41 -27.79 2.60 19.61
C ILE A 41 -27.70 1.17 19.07
N GLU A 42 -28.67 0.75 18.26
CA GLU A 42 -28.68 -0.59 17.68
C GLU A 42 -27.51 -0.80 16.71
N LEU A 43 -27.25 0.18 15.83
CA LEU A 43 -26.07 0.14 14.97
C LEU A 43 -24.76 0.19 15.79
N ALA A 44 -24.70 0.98 16.87
CA ALA A 44 -23.51 1.01 17.72
C ALA A 44 -23.23 -0.33 18.41
N LYS A 45 -24.27 -1.05 18.85
CA LYS A 45 -24.12 -2.42 19.38
C LYS A 45 -23.59 -3.37 18.33
N GLN A 46 -24.11 -3.31 17.10
CA GLN A 46 -23.63 -4.13 15.99
C GLN A 46 -22.18 -3.81 15.63
N ALA A 47 -21.80 -2.53 15.62
CA ALA A 47 -20.44 -2.09 15.37
C ALA A 47 -19.47 -2.60 16.46
N ALA A 48 -19.84 -2.46 17.74
CA ALA A 48 -19.05 -2.96 18.86
C ALA A 48 -18.93 -4.50 18.85
N ALA A 49 -19.99 -5.21 18.48
CA ALA A 49 -19.98 -6.68 18.35
C ALA A 49 -19.03 -7.15 17.23
N ASN A 50 -18.95 -6.41 16.12
CA ASN A 50 -17.99 -6.63 15.04
C ASN A 50 -16.57 -6.10 15.35
N GLY A 51 -16.40 -5.54 16.54
CA GLY A 51 -15.12 -5.15 17.10
C GLY A 51 -14.64 -3.76 16.69
N ALA A 52 -15.48 -2.88 16.15
CA ALA A 52 -15.10 -1.49 15.85
C ALA A 52 -14.83 -0.67 17.13
N VAL A 53 -13.84 0.22 17.08
CA VAL A 53 -13.50 1.15 18.18
C VAL A 53 -14.11 2.54 18.01
N LEU A 54 -14.59 2.86 16.81
CA LEU A 54 -15.26 4.11 16.49
C LEU A 54 -16.39 3.86 15.50
N VAL A 55 -17.55 4.47 15.75
CA VAL A 55 -18.67 4.54 14.80
C VAL A 55 -19.14 5.99 14.66
N ALA A 56 -19.21 6.46 13.42
CA ALA A 56 -19.71 7.80 13.07
C ALA A 56 -21.12 7.71 12.47
N PHE A 57 -21.97 8.68 12.80
CA PHE A 57 -23.35 8.78 12.33
C PHE A 57 -23.60 10.06 11.51
N PRO A 58 -24.76 10.24 10.85
CA PRO A 58 -25.04 11.46 10.09
C PRO A 58 -25.10 12.74 10.94
N GLU A 59 -24.87 13.85 10.27
CA GLU A 59 -25.08 15.21 10.79
C GLU A 59 -26.50 15.37 11.32
N LEU A 60 -26.66 15.98 12.51
CA LEU A 60 -27.96 16.17 13.16
C LEU A 60 -28.84 14.90 13.18
N GLY A 61 -28.22 13.72 13.26
CA GLY A 61 -28.94 12.45 13.19
C GLY A 61 -29.98 12.22 14.29
N LEU A 62 -29.83 12.83 15.48
CA LEU A 62 -30.83 12.71 16.55
C LEU A 62 -32.16 13.37 16.18
N PRO A 63 -32.24 14.64 15.75
CA PRO A 63 -33.51 15.22 15.27
C PRO A 63 -33.86 14.87 13.81
N ALA A 64 -32.90 14.38 13.03
CA ALA A 64 -32.82 14.51 11.56
C ALA A 64 -32.46 15.94 11.12
N TYR A 65 -31.65 16.07 10.07
CA TYR A 65 -31.09 17.32 9.58
C TYR A 65 -32.16 18.29 9.07
N THR A 66 -33.19 17.76 8.45
CA THR A 66 -34.24 18.52 7.73
C THR A 66 -35.35 19.09 8.62
N CYS A 67 -35.04 19.40 9.89
CA CYS A 67 -36.02 19.98 10.81
C CYS A 67 -36.28 21.47 10.59
N ASP A 68 -35.41 22.20 9.89
CA ASP A 68 -35.53 23.65 9.64
C ASP A 68 -35.90 24.42 10.93
N ASP A 69 -36.92 25.29 10.88
CA ASP A 69 -37.35 26.12 12.01
C ASP A 69 -37.87 25.32 13.22
N LEU A 70 -38.04 23.99 13.10
CA LEU A 70 -38.28 23.14 14.26
C LEU A 70 -37.08 23.13 15.23
N PHE A 71 -35.87 23.45 14.77
CA PHE A 71 -34.69 23.61 15.64
C PHE A 71 -34.84 24.73 16.67
N HIS A 72 -35.76 25.69 16.47
CA HIS A 72 -36.07 26.73 17.46
C HIS A 72 -37.18 26.33 18.45
N GLN A 73 -37.71 25.11 18.34
CA GLN A 73 -38.73 24.60 19.25
C GLN A 73 -38.08 23.92 20.45
N ARG A 74 -38.32 24.46 21.65
CA ARG A 74 -37.79 23.91 22.90
C ARG A 74 -38.09 22.42 23.09
N ALA A 75 -39.27 21.95 22.71
CA ALA A 75 -39.65 20.54 22.83
C ALA A 75 -38.72 19.61 22.04
N LEU A 76 -38.29 20.01 20.83
CA LEU A 76 -37.34 19.23 20.03
C LEU A 76 -35.96 19.20 20.69
N LEU A 77 -35.50 20.35 21.18
CA LEU A 77 -34.19 20.48 21.83
C LEU A 77 -34.11 19.67 23.12
N ASP A 78 -35.14 19.76 23.97
CA ASP A 78 -35.25 18.99 25.21
C ASP A 78 -35.27 17.47 24.90
N ALA A 79 -36.03 17.05 23.87
CA ALA A 79 -36.05 15.65 23.42
C ALA A 79 -34.69 15.16 22.85
N CYS A 80 -33.91 16.03 22.20
CA CYS A 80 -32.56 15.68 21.74
C CYS A 80 -31.59 15.43 22.91
N GLU A 81 -31.70 16.19 24.00
CA GLU A 81 -30.88 15.96 25.21
C GLU A 81 -31.27 14.63 25.90
N GLU A 82 -32.55 14.29 25.96
CA GLU A 82 -33.03 12.98 26.47
C GLU A 82 -32.56 11.81 25.59
N ALA A 83 -32.62 11.99 24.27
CA ALA A 83 -32.10 11.03 23.29
C ALA A 83 -30.59 10.81 23.46
N LEU A 84 -29.80 11.89 23.64
CA LEU A 84 -28.38 11.81 23.96
C LEU A 84 -28.14 11.06 25.27
N ALA A 85 -28.94 11.31 26.32
CA ALA A 85 -28.82 10.60 27.59
C ALA A 85 -28.96 9.07 27.41
N SER A 86 -29.85 8.64 26.52
CA SER A 86 -30.03 7.23 26.16
C SER A 86 -28.81 6.66 25.43
N VAL A 87 -28.21 7.42 24.52
CA VAL A 87 -26.96 7.05 23.82
C VAL A 87 -25.80 6.92 24.81
N VAL A 88 -25.63 7.90 25.71
CA VAL A 88 -24.61 7.90 26.75
C VAL A 88 -24.79 6.67 27.66
N ALA A 89 -26.01 6.40 28.13
CA ALA A 89 -26.30 5.22 28.94
C ALA A 89 -25.95 3.90 28.22
N ALA A 90 -26.28 3.78 26.94
CA ALA A 90 -25.96 2.60 26.14
C ALA A 90 -24.45 2.39 25.98
N SER A 91 -23.68 3.47 25.81
CA SER A 91 -22.22 3.41 25.62
C SER A 91 -21.45 2.84 26.82
N LYS A 92 -22.05 2.80 28.02
CA LYS A 92 -21.41 2.27 29.25
C LYS A 92 -20.97 0.81 29.11
N ASN A 93 -21.71 0.02 28.33
CA ASN A 93 -21.46 -1.41 28.14
C ASN A 93 -20.90 -1.74 26.75
N LEU A 94 -20.45 -0.73 26.00
CA LEU A 94 -19.91 -0.90 24.66
C LEU A 94 -18.47 -0.40 24.61
N SER A 95 -17.56 -1.26 24.14
CA SER A 95 -16.15 -0.89 23.90
C SER A 95 -15.97 -0.14 22.58
N ILE A 96 -16.73 0.94 22.39
CA ILE A 96 -16.75 1.74 21.15
C ILE A 96 -16.92 3.23 21.47
N THR A 97 -16.34 4.07 20.64
CA THR A 97 -16.60 5.52 20.60
C THR A 97 -17.71 5.80 19.59
N MET A 98 -18.76 6.50 20.01
CA MET A 98 -19.86 6.94 19.14
C MET A 98 -19.73 8.43 18.86
N ILE A 99 -19.94 8.84 17.60
CA ILE A 99 -19.99 10.25 17.22
C ILE A 99 -21.37 10.55 16.65
N VAL A 100 -22.17 11.29 17.43
CA VAL A 100 -23.60 11.53 17.13
C VAL A 100 -23.87 13.01 16.88
N GLY A 101 -24.67 13.31 15.86
CA GLY A 101 -25.05 14.68 15.51
C GLY A 101 -26.30 15.16 16.25
N MET A 102 -26.26 16.36 16.84
CA MET A 102 -27.41 16.99 17.48
C MET A 102 -27.30 18.52 17.55
N PRO A 103 -28.42 19.24 17.67
CA PRO A 103 -28.42 20.66 17.95
C PRO A 103 -28.17 20.88 19.45
N LEU A 104 -27.30 21.82 19.80
CA LEU A 104 -26.99 22.11 21.20
C LEU A 104 -27.14 23.60 21.50
N ARG A 105 -27.86 23.89 22.59
CA ARG A 105 -27.95 25.25 23.16
C ARG A 105 -26.71 25.50 23.99
N VAL A 106 -25.99 26.56 23.68
CA VAL A 106 -24.87 27.06 24.48
C VAL A 106 -25.12 28.53 24.73
N ASP A 107 -25.21 28.90 26.01
CA ASP A 107 -25.68 30.20 26.46
C ASP A 107 -27.02 30.61 25.80
N HIS A 108 -26.98 31.58 24.90
CA HIS A 108 -28.15 32.11 24.18
C HIS A 108 -28.12 31.80 22.68
N THR A 109 -27.28 30.85 22.27
CA THR A 109 -27.03 30.49 20.87
C THR A 109 -27.23 28.99 20.63
N LEU A 110 -27.54 28.62 19.39
CA LEU A 110 -27.77 27.24 18.98
C LEU A 110 -26.70 26.81 17.98
N PHE A 111 -26.09 25.64 18.20
CA PHE A 111 -25.03 25.11 17.34
C PHE A 111 -25.42 23.75 16.76
N ASN A 112 -24.98 23.50 15.54
CA ASN A 112 -24.97 22.16 14.94
C ASN A 112 -23.71 21.44 15.43
N CYS A 113 -23.89 20.38 16.22
CA CYS A 113 -22.80 19.75 16.97
C CYS A 113 -22.65 18.26 16.66
N ALA A 114 -21.40 17.80 16.66
CA ALA A 114 -21.05 16.41 16.81
C ALA A 114 -20.62 16.15 18.25
N VAL A 115 -21.26 15.18 18.91
CA VAL A 115 -20.98 14.80 20.30
C VAL A 115 -20.23 13.48 20.31
N VAL A 116 -19.05 13.48 20.93
CA VAL A 116 -18.23 12.27 21.09
C VAL A 116 -18.59 11.60 22.40
N VAL A 117 -19.04 10.34 22.33
CA VAL A 117 -19.54 9.56 23.47
C VAL A 117 -18.74 8.26 23.60
N ALA A 118 -18.23 7.98 24.79
CA ALA A 118 -17.54 6.72 25.08
C ALA A 118 -17.63 6.39 26.58
N GLY A 119 -17.78 5.11 26.91
CA GLY A 119 -17.67 4.62 28.30
C GLY A 119 -18.72 5.20 29.27
N GLY A 120 -19.91 5.56 28.78
CA GLY A 120 -20.94 6.17 29.61
C GLY A 120 -20.77 7.68 29.84
N GLN A 121 -19.91 8.34 29.05
CA GLN A 121 -19.60 9.76 29.20
C GLN A 121 -19.55 10.48 27.85
N VAL A 122 -19.90 11.76 27.87
CA VAL A 122 -19.58 12.69 26.78
C VAL A 122 -18.12 13.11 26.93
N GLN A 123 -17.31 12.84 25.92
CA GLN A 123 -15.87 13.15 25.92
C GLN A 123 -15.60 14.57 25.44
N GLY A 124 -16.43 15.09 24.53
CA GLY A 124 -16.34 16.45 24.03
C GLY A 124 -17.34 16.70 22.91
N ILE A 125 -17.49 17.98 22.54
CA ILE A 125 -18.51 18.45 21.61
C ILE A 125 -17.85 19.36 20.59
N VAL A 126 -18.06 19.06 19.31
CA VAL A 126 -17.51 19.82 18.19
C VAL A 126 -18.63 20.53 17.45
N PRO A 127 -18.77 21.86 17.53
CA PRO A 127 -19.68 22.63 16.69
C PRO A 127 -19.17 22.76 15.25
N LYS A 128 -20.08 22.81 14.28
CA LYS A 128 -19.81 23.03 12.85
C LYS A 128 -19.16 24.39 12.63
N SER A 129 -18.08 24.43 11.84
CA SER A 129 -17.31 25.67 11.65
C SER A 129 -17.92 26.55 10.55
N TYR A 130 -18.31 25.96 9.43
CA TYR A 130 -18.87 26.68 8.28
C TYR A 130 -20.33 26.29 8.06
N LEU A 131 -21.23 27.27 8.13
CA LEU A 131 -22.66 27.08 7.89
C LEU A 131 -23.01 27.47 6.45
N PRO A 132 -23.34 26.51 5.56
CA PRO A 132 -23.78 26.84 4.22
C PRO A 132 -25.12 27.57 4.28
N ASN A 133 -25.20 28.71 3.59
CA ASN A 133 -26.39 29.56 3.54
C ASN A 133 -26.63 30.08 2.12
N TYR A 134 -26.57 29.16 1.17
CA TYR A 134 -26.74 29.37 -0.27
C TYR A 134 -27.40 28.14 -0.91
N GLY A 135 -28.01 28.34 -2.09
CA GLY A 135 -28.68 27.25 -2.82
C GLY A 135 -29.82 26.65 -2.00
N GLU A 136 -29.75 25.35 -1.76
CA GLU A 136 -30.68 24.59 -0.93
C GLU A 136 -30.43 24.69 0.58
N PHE A 137 -29.32 25.29 1.01
CA PHE A 137 -28.91 25.34 2.42
C PHE A 137 -29.24 26.68 3.08
N TYR A 138 -29.82 26.62 4.28
CA TYR A 138 -30.25 27.79 5.06
C TYR A 138 -29.74 27.75 6.53
N GLU A 139 -28.64 27.02 6.80
CA GLU A 139 -28.26 26.67 8.18
C GLU A 139 -28.00 27.87 9.09
N ALA A 140 -27.50 28.98 8.53
CA ALA A 140 -27.22 30.21 9.30
C ALA A 140 -28.50 30.90 9.80
N ARG A 141 -29.69 30.48 9.33
CA ARG A 141 -30.97 30.90 9.90
C ARG A 141 -31.20 30.31 11.29
N GLN A 142 -30.83 29.04 11.50
CA GLN A 142 -31.09 28.33 12.75
C GLN A 142 -29.89 28.28 13.68
N PHE A 143 -28.68 28.16 13.13
CA PHE A 143 -27.46 27.86 13.88
C PHE A 143 -26.42 28.99 13.85
N SER A 144 -25.51 28.95 14.81
CA SER A 144 -24.30 29.78 14.89
C SER A 144 -23.06 28.96 14.51
N ALA A 145 -22.12 29.59 13.80
CA ALA A 145 -20.83 28.99 13.46
C ALA A 145 -19.98 28.79 14.72
N ALA A 146 -19.10 27.79 14.73
CA ALA A 146 -18.23 27.45 15.86
C ALA A 146 -17.44 28.65 16.44
N GLU A 147 -16.99 29.58 15.60
CA GLU A 147 -16.24 30.78 16.03
C GLU A 147 -17.06 31.75 16.88
N ASN A 148 -18.39 31.66 16.85
CA ASN A 148 -19.29 32.47 17.66
C ASN A 148 -19.46 31.93 19.09
N ALA A 149 -18.81 30.81 19.42
CA ALA A 149 -18.81 30.25 20.76
C ALA A 149 -18.13 31.21 21.76
N SER A 150 -18.85 31.57 22.83
CA SER A 150 -18.36 32.39 23.94
C SER A 150 -17.55 31.62 24.99
N THR A 151 -17.61 30.29 24.95
CA THR A 151 -17.03 29.38 25.94
C THR A 151 -16.40 28.16 25.25
N ASP A 152 -15.37 27.60 25.86
CA ASP A 152 -14.70 26.36 25.45
C ASP A 152 -15.14 25.14 26.29
N ARG A 153 -16.09 25.35 27.20
CA ARG A 153 -16.66 24.34 28.10
C ARG A 153 -18.16 24.52 28.25
N VAL A 154 -18.90 23.41 28.29
CA VAL A 154 -20.36 23.40 28.51
C VAL A 154 -20.74 22.31 29.50
N THR A 155 -21.80 22.55 30.30
CA THR A 155 -22.38 21.51 31.16
C THR A 155 -23.47 20.78 30.39
N LEU A 156 -23.27 19.50 30.09
CA LEU A 156 -24.23 18.65 29.40
C LEU A 156 -24.44 17.35 30.19
N LEU A 157 -25.71 17.00 30.45
CA LEU A 157 -26.07 15.83 31.26
C LEU A 157 -25.38 15.81 32.64
N GLY A 158 -25.22 17.00 33.25
CA GLY A 158 -24.64 17.17 34.59
C GLY A 158 -23.11 17.10 34.67
N THR A 159 -22.42 17.06 33.52
CA THR A 159 -20.94 17.03 33.47
C THR A 159 -20.43 18.18 32.61
N GLU A 160 -19.36 18.83 33.05
CA GLU A 160 -18.65 19.84 32.25
C GLU A 160 -17.75 19.15 31.23
N VAL A 161 -17.89 19.52 29.95
CA VAL A 161 -17.19 18.88 28.83
C VAL A 161 -16.56 19.92 27.89
N PRO A 162 -15.42 19.61 27.24
CA PRO A 162 -14.83 20.46 26.21
C PRO A 162 -15.80 20.73 25.05
N PHE A 163 -15.85 21.98 24.60
CA PHE A 163 -16.68 22.46 23.51
C PHE A 163 -15.83 23.31 22.55
N GLY A 164 -15.71 22.89 21.29
CA GLY A 164 -14.97 23.68 20.29
C GLY A 164 -14.60 22.90 19.04
N SER A 165 -14.33 23.63 17.95
CA SER A 165 -13.93 23.02 16.67
C SER A 165 -12.46 22.58 16.64
N ALA A 166 -11.65 22.99 17.62
CA ALA A 166 -10.23 22.62 17.72
C ALA A 166 -10.00 21.50 18.76
N LEU A 167 -10.77 20.41 18.68
CA LEU A 167 -10.62 19.25 19.55
C LEU A 167 -10.03 18.05 18.82
N LEU A 168 -9.08 17.38 19.47
CA LEU A 168 -8.58 16.05 19.14
C LEU A 168 -9.01 15.07 20.22
N PHE A 169 -9.26 13.84 19.82
CA PHE A 169 -9.65 12.76 20.72
C PHE A 169 -8.67 11.59 20.56
N GLU A 170 -8.17 11.06 21.66
CA GLU A 170 -7.17 9.99 21.65
C GLU A 170 -7.61 8.83 22.55
N ILE A 171 -7.70 7.63 21.95
CA ILE A 171 -7.90 6.39 22.68
C ILE A 171 -6.54 6.00 23.25
N ALA A 172 -6.31 6.31 24.53
CA ALA A 172 -4.97 6.29 25.13
C ALA A 172 -4.29 4.90 25.11
N ASN A 173 -5.08 3.83 25.07
CA ASN A 173 -4.59 2.46 24.96
C ASN A 173 -4.55 1.91 23.51
N MET A 174 -4.72 2.77 22.50
CA MET A 174 -4.40 2.52 21.09
C MET A 174 -3.43 3.61 20.60
N PRO A 175 -2.11 3.38 20.76
CA PRO A 175 -1.12 4.28 20.19
C PRO A 175 -1.41 4.50 18.70
N LEU A 176 -1.23 5.73 18.20
CA LEU A 176 -1.55 6.17 16.83
C LEU A 176 -3.04 6.35 16.52
N PHE A 177 -4.00 5.99 17.38
CA PHE A 177 -5.41 6.34 17.18
C PHE A 177 -5.72 7.70 17.80
N ARG A 178 -5.57 8.76 17.00
CA ARG A 178 -6.04 10.10 17.35
C ARG A 178 -6.99 10.58 16.26
N PHE A 179 -8.18 11.01 16.65
CA PHE A 179 -9.18 11.43 15.69
C PHE A 179 -9.65 12.86 15.91
N HIS A 180 -10.15 13.45 14.83
CA HIS A 180 -10.80 14.75 14.80
C HIS A 180 -12.14 14.61 14.08
N VAL A 181 -13.10 15.43 14.49
CA VAL A 181 -14.44 15.45 13.93
C VAL A 181 -14.67 16.83 13.32
N GLU A 182 -15.19 16.85 12.10
CA GLU A 182 -15.73 18.04 11.43
C GLU A 182 -17.11 17.70 10.84
N ILE A 183 -17.85 18.71 10.37
CA ILE A 183 -19.26 18.51 9.97
C ILE A 183 -19.50 19.07 8.56
N CYS A 184 -19.89 18.17 7.66
CA CYS A 184 -20.40 18.46 6.32
C CYS A 184 -19.57 19.50 5.58
N GLU A 185 -20.12 20.71 5.37
CA GLU A 185 -19.51 21.87 4.70
C GLU A 185 -18.06 22.16 5.12
N ASP A 186 -17.66 21.80 6.34
CA ASP A 186 -16.29 21.99 6.83
C ASP A 186 -15.22 21.40 5.89
N VAL A 187 -15.48 20.30 5.18
CA VAL A 187 -14.52 19.73 4.21
C VAL A 187 -14.55 20.41 2.84
N TRP A 188 -15.60 21.14 2.52
CA TRP A 188 -15.83 21.74 1.20
C TRP A 188 -15.09 23.06 1.01
N VAL A 189 -14.72 23.71 2.11
CA VAL A 189 -14.02 24.99 2.08
C VAL A 189 -12.56 24.83 1.62
N PRO A 190 -11.90 25.91 1.13
CA PRO A 190 -10.53 25.81 0.62
C PRO A 190 -9.48 25.32 1.62
N VAL A 191 -9.68 25.59 2.92
CA VAL A 191 -8.81 25.11 4.01
C VAL A 191 -9.68 24.51 5.13
N PRO A 192 -9.98 23.21 5.06
CA PRO A 192 -10.81 22.53 6.06
C PRO A 192 -10.17 22.50 7.45
N PRO A 193 -10.97 22.52 8.55
CA PRO A 193 -10.49 22.28 9.92
C PRO A 193 -9.64 21.02 10.03
N SER A 194 -10.04 19.94 9.34
CA SER A 194 -9.30 18.68 9.28
C SER A 194 -7.87 18.80 8.78
N SER A 195 -7.55 19.83 7.98
CA SER A 195 -6.17 20.10 7.54
C SER A 195 -5.26 20.43 8.71
N PHE A 196 -5.74 21.30 9.62
CA PHE A 196 -4.98 21.68 10.81
C PHE A 196 -5.03 20.59 11.87
N ALA A 197 -6.15 19.87 11.98
CA ALA A 197 -6.26 18.74 12.90
C ALA A 197 -5.27 17.63 12.56
N ALA A 198 -5.09 17.32 11.26
CA ALA A 198 -4.11 16.35 10.80
C ALA A 198 -2.68 16.77 11.20
N LEU A 199 -2.34 18.05 10.97
CA LEU A 199 -1.06 18.62 11.39
C LEU A 199 -0.87 18.61 12.92
N ALA A 200 -1.95 18.79 13.69
CA ALA A 200 -1.97 18.68 15.14
C ALA A 200 -1.93 17.22 15.65
N GLY A 201 -1.97 16.25 14.75
CA GLY A 201 -1.71 14.84 15.01
C GLY A 201 -2.91 13.91 14.84
N ALA A 202 -4.06 14.38 14.38
CA ALA A 202 -5.16 13.49 14.01
C ALA A 202 -4.72 12.53 12.89
N THR A 203 -4.85 11.23 13.09
CA THR A 203 -4.61 10.16 12.11
C THR A 203 -5.92 9.69 11.47
N VAL A 204 -7.05 9.90 12.15
CA VAL A 204 -8.39 9.61 11.65
C VAL A 204 -9.21 10.90 11.61
N LEU A 205 -9.79 11.22 10.47
CA LEU A 205 -10.70 12.35 10.30
C LEU A 205 -12.11 11.80 10.15
N VAL A 206 -13.08 12.42 10.80
CA VAL A 206 -14.48 12.02 10.76
C VAL A 206 -15.31 13.20 10.31
N ASN A 207 -16.12 13.01 9.28
CA ASN A 207 -17.04 14.02 8.79
C ASN A 207 -18.48 13.50 8.88
N LEU A 208 -19.26 14.19 9.71
CA LEU A 208 -20.69 13.95 9.79
C LEU A 208 -21.36 14.79 8.72
N SER A 209 -22.02 14.18 7.75
CA SER A 209 -22.83 14.94 6.77
C SER A 209 -24.28 14.50 6.74
N ALA A 210 -25.13 15.46 6.41
CA ALA A 210 -26.41 15.25 5.76
C ALA A 210 -26.31 15.94 4.39
N SER A 211 -25.60 15.28 3.47
CA SER A 211 -25.47 15.79 2.11
C SER A 211 -26.66 15.30 1.28
N ASN A 212 -27.52 16.22 0.86
CA ASN A 212 -28.53 15.93 -0.16
C ASN A 212 -27.89 15.34 -1.42
N VAL A 213 -28.64 14.51 -2.14
CA VAL A 213 -28.20 13.89 -3.39
C VAL A 213 -28.66 14.71 -4.59
N VAL A 214 -27.72 14.98 -5.49
CA VAL A 214 -27.97 15.48 -6.85
C VAL A 214 -27.07 14.72 -7.83
N VAL A 215 -27.39 14.77 -9.12
CA VAL A 215 -26.62 14.09 -10.17
C VAL A 215 -25.15 14.53 -10.12
N GLY A 216 -24.22 13.56 -10.09
CA GLY A 216 -22.77 13.80 -10.07
C GLY A 216 -22.16 14.08 -8.69
N LYS A 217 -22.96 14.41 -7.66
CA LYS A 217 -22.44 14.77 -6.33
C LYS A 217 -21.71 13.63 -5.62
N ALA A 218 -22.12 12.38 -5.84
CA ALA A 218 -21.43 11.21 -5.28
C ALA A 218 -19.96 11.13 -5.77
N SER A 219 -19.72 11.28 -7.08
CA SER A 219 -18.36 11.30 -7.64
C SER A 219 -17.53 12.47 -7.08
N TYR A 220 -18.15 13.63 -6.87
CA TYR A 220 -17.48 14.77 -6.24
C TYR A 220 -17.13 14.50 -4.78
N ARG A 221 -18.03 13.87 -4.00
CA ARG A 221 -17.74 13.44 -2.62
C ARG A 221 -16.55 12.49 -2.56
N HIS A 222 -16.44 11.52 -3.48
CA HIS A 222 -15.26 10.65 -3.58
C HIS A 222 -13.97 11.44 -3.83
N GLN A 223 -14.00 12.41 -4.75
CA GLN A 223 -12.84 13.25 -5.04
C GLN A 223 -12.42 14.06 -3.82
N LEU A 224 -13.38 14.72 -3.17
CA LEU A 224 -13.14 15.59 -2.02
C LEU A 224 -12.56 14.79 -0.83
N VAL A 225 -13.25 13.71 -0.43
CA VAL A 225 -12.84 12.87 0.71
C VAL A 225 -11.55 12.13 0.41
N GLY A 226 -11.41 11.56 -0.78
CA GLY A 226 -10.20 10.86 -1.20
C GLY A 226 -8.99 11.78 -1.20
N GLN A 227 -9.10 12.97 -1.79
CA GLN A 227 -7.99 13.95 -1.79
C GLN A 227 -7.66 14.48 -0.40
N GLN A 228 -8.68 14.71 0.46
CA GLN A 228 -8.43 15.21 1.80
C GLN A 228 -7.70 14.15 2.65
N SER A 229 -8.09 12.87 2.56
CA SER A 229 -7.38 11.76 3.22
C SER A 229 -5.91 11.64 2.75
N ALA A 230 -5.67 11.80 1.44
CA ALA A 230 -4.32 11.73 0.85
C ALA A 230 -3.44 12.90 1.30
N ARG A 231 -3.94 14.14 1.21
CA ARG A 231 -3.18 15.34 1.58
C ARG A 231 -2.88 15.39 3.08
N CYS A 232 -3.79 14.90 3.91
CA CYS A 232 -3.65 14.87 5.36
C CYS A 232 -2.86 13.66 5.88
N LEU A 233 -2.49 12.71 5.01
CA LEU A 233 -1.87 11.44 5.39
C LEU A 233 -2.66 10.79 6.55
N SER A 234 -3.98 10.66 6.36
CA SER A 234 -4.92 10.20 7.37
C SER A 234 -5.94 9.22 6.80
N ALA A 235 -6.66 8.53 7.68
CA ALA A 235 -7.95 7.97 7.34
C ALA A 235 -9.03 9.06 7.36
N TYR A 236 -10.10 8.85 6.61
CA TYR A 236 -11.23 9.77 6.52
C TYR A 236 -12.53 8.98 6.43
N LEU A 237 -13.40 9.16 7.43
CA LEU A 237 -14.73 8.54 7.50
C LEU A 237 -15.75 9.62 7.16
N TYR A 238 -16.55 9.36 6.15
CA TYR A 238 -17.59 10.27 5.70
C TYR A 238 -18.95 9.59 5.83
N THR A 239 -19.90 10.28 6.47
CA THR A 239 -21.28 9.83 6.63
C THR A 239 -22.20 10.66 5.75
N SER A 240 -23.36 10.13 5.39
CA SER A 240 -24.45 10.91 4.78
C SER A 240 -25.78 10.42 5.32
N ALA A 241 -26.72 11.34 5.55
CA ALA A 241 -28.09 10.98 5.86
C ALA A 241 -28.73 10.17 4.71
N GLY A 242 -29.60 9.24 5.08
CA GLY A 242 -30.30 8.33 4.16
C GLY A 242 -31.81 8.41 4.34
N ARG A 243 -32.48 7.26 4.33
CA ARG A 243 -33.94 7.18 4.46
C ARG A 243 -34.44 7.79 5.77
N GLY A 244 -35.44 8.67 5.67
CA GLY A 244 -36.16 9.22 6.83
C GLY A 244 -36.11 10.73 6.94
N GLU A 245 -35.11 11.35 6.32
CA GLU A 245 -35.05 12.80 6.15
C GLU A 245 -36.21 13.30 5.29
N SER A 246 -36.62 14.54 5.51
CA SER A 246 -37.68 15.19 4.76
C SER A 246 -37.33 15.25 3.28
N THR A 247 -38.32 14.93 2.46
CA THR A 247 -38.26 15.07 1.00
C THR A 247 -39.13 16.21 0.50
N THR A 248 -39.38 17.22 1.33
CA THR A 248 -40.12 18.43 0.90
C THR A 248 -39.47 19.03 -0.36
N ASP A 249 -38.14 19.20 -0.34
CA ASP A 249 -37.39 19.78 -1.46
C ASP A 249 -36.12 19.00 -1.84
N LEU A 250 -35.72 17.98 -1.07
CA LEU A 250 -34.44 17.28 -1.18
C LEU A 250 -34.58 15.76 -1.21
N ALA A 251 -33.51 15.07 -1.59
CA ALA A 251 -33.40 13.62 -1.55
C ALA A 251 -32.07 13.20 -0.92
N TRP A 252 -32.00 11.95 -0.46
CA TRP A 252 -30.94 11.46 0.42
C TRP A 252 -30.53 10.06 -0.02
N ASP A 253 -29.23 9.81 -0.14
CA ASP A 253 -28.73 8.55 -0.67
C ASP A 253 -27.99 7.69 0.33
N GLY A 254 -27.79 8.17 1.57
CA GLY A 254 -27.16 7.38 2.63
C GLY A 254 -25.74 6.92 2.29
N GLN A 255 -25.01 7.65 1.43
CA GLN A 255 -23.65 7.27 1.08
C GLN A 255 -22.72 7.37 2.30
N ALA A 256 -22.04 6.28 2.61
CA ALA A 256 -20.96 6.23 3.58
C ALA A 256 -19.70 5.74 2.88
N VAL A 257 -18.57 6.43 3.10
CA VAL A 257 -17.28 6.05 2.52
C VAL A 257 -16.16 6.18 3.55
N ILE A 258 -15.20 5.26 3.47
CA ILE A 258 -14.00 5.27 4.31
C ILE A 258 -12.78 5.23 3.40
N TYR A 259 -11.94 6.26 3.50
CA TYR A 259 -10.69 6.39 2.77
C TYR A 259 -9.49 6.32 3.72
N GLU A 260 -8.36 5.87 3.21
CA GLU A 260 -7.05 5.90 3.88
C GLU A 260 -6.00 6.37 2.89
N ASN A 261 -5.44 7.55 3.14
CA ASN A 261 -4.37 8.12 2.31
C ASN A 261 -4.67 8.09 0.79
N GLY A 262 -5.90 8.44 0.41
CA GLY A 262 -6.39 8.45 -0.97
C GLY A 262 -6.93 7.13 -1.50
N GLU A 263 -6.79 6.04 -0.75
CA GLU A 263 -7.28 4.72 -1.11
C GLU A 263 -8.67 4.47 -0.51
N LEU A 264 -9.65 4.07 -1.32
CA LEU A 264 -10.98 3.70 -0.83
C LEU A 264 -10.89 2.34 -0.13
N LEU A 265 -11.28 2.27 1.14
CA LEU A 265 -11.32 1.02 1.91
C LEU A 265 -12.71 0.38 1.91
N ALA A 266 -13.76 1.20 2.05
CA ALA A 266 -15.13 0.73 2.07
C ALA A 266 -16.10 1.80 1.60
N GLU A 267 -17.20 1.37 0.99
CA GLU A 267 -18.32 2.21 0.55
C GLU A 267 -19.63 1.46 0.79
N SER A 268 -20.68 2.18 1.22
CA SER A 268 -22.02 1.61 1.34
C SER A 268 -22.74 1.56 -0.01
N GLU A 269 -23.66 0.61 -0.14
CA GLU A 269 -24.66 0.70 -1.20
C GLU A 269 -25.55 1.94 -0.96
N ARG A 270 -25.75 2.73 -2.01
CA ARG A 270 -26.53 3.97 -1.96
C ARG A 270 -28.02 3.66 -2.10
N PHE A 271 -28.85 4.55 -1.53
CA PHE A 271 -30.32 4.47 -1.57
C PHE A 271 -30.93 3.24 -0.87
N LEU A 272 -30.24 2.70 0.12
CA LEU A 272 -30.76 1.60 0.92
C LEU A 272 -31.96 2.03 1.77
N ASP A 273 -32.94 1.11 1.86
CA ASP A 273 -34.17 1.29 2.62
C ASP A 273 -34.03 1.00 4.12
N THR A 274 -32.88 0.46 4.54
CA THR A 274 -32.62 -0.05 5.88
C THR A 274 -31.41 0.61 6.51
N SER A 275 -31.41 0.68 7.84
CA SER A 275 -30.24 1.07 8.62
C SER A 275 -29.09 0.10 8.33
N HIS A 276 -27.89 0.62 8.08
CA HIS A 276 -26.74 -0.21 7.70
C HIS A 276 -25.42 0.35 8.22
N LEU A 277 -24.38 -0.49 8.18
CA LEU A 277 -23.03 -0.17 8.58
C LEU A 277 -22.06 -0.52 7.45
N VAL A 278 -21.01 0.28 7.33
CA VAL A 278 -19.80 -0.09 6.60
C VAL A 278 -18.61 -0.02 7.54
N PHE A 279 -17.72 -0.99 7.39
CA PHE A 279 -16.53 -1.18 8.23
C PHE A 279 -15.28 -1.04 7.39
N ALA A 280 -14.19 -0.61 8.02
CA ALA A 280 -12.85 -0.71 7.45
C ALA A 280 -11.81 -0.89 8.56
N ASP A 281 -10.78 -1.68 8.27
CA ASP A 281 -9.59 -1.79 9.12
C ASP A 281 -8.50 -0.84 8.59
N VAL A 282 -8.35 0.30 9.28
CA VAL A 282 -7.36 1.35 8.97
C VAL A 282 -6.00 0.96 9.53
N ASP A 283 -4.94 1.07 8.74
CA ASP A 283 -3.56 0.87 9.17
C ASP A 283 -2.97 2.19 9.72
N LEU A 284 -3.00 2.37 11.04
CA LEU A 284 -2.53 3.61 11.67
C LEU A 284 -1.00 3.75 11.59
N GLU A 285 -0.28 2.63 11.62
CA GLU A 285 1.17 2.64 11.44
C GLU A 285 1.53 3.07 10.03
N ARG A 286 0.81 2.62 8.99
CA ARG A 286 1.01 3.09 7.60
C ARG A 286 0.98 4.61 7.55
N LEU A 287 -0.06 5.24 8.12
CA LEU A 287 -0.22 6.69 8.17
C LEU A 287 0.94 7.38 8.92
N SER A 288 1.32 6.82 10.06
CA SER A 288 2.46 7.29 10.86
C SER A 288 3.79 7.22 10.09
N ARG A 289 4.05 6.11 9.38
CA ARG A 289 5.26 5.91 8.58
C ARG A 289 5.31 6.83 7.37
N GLU A 290 4.19 7.10 6.72
CA GLU A 290 4.11 8.10 5.65
C GLU A 290 4.47 9.50 6.16
N ARG A 291 3.91 9.91 7.30
CA ARG A 291 4.24 11.20 7.93
C ARG A 291 5.72 11.29 8.30
N MET A 292 6.32 10.19 8.77
CA MET A 292 7.74 10.11 9.10
C MET A 292 8.65 10.29 7.87
N ARG A 293 8.24 9.76 6.72
CA ARG A 293 9.01 9.83 5.46
C ARG A 293 8.82 11.15 4.72
N GLN A 294 7.59 11.66 4.70
CA GLN A 294 7.25 12.92 4.06
C GLN A 294 7.60 14.09 5.00
N THR A 295 8.89 14.42 5.09
CA THR A 295 9.41 15.46 6.00
C THR A 295 8.77 16.84 5.81
N THR A 296 8.23 17.13 4.63
CA THR A 296 7.44 18.35 4.36
C THR A 296 6.16 18.42 5.20
N PHE A 297 5.62 17.29 5.68
CA PHE A 297 4.53 17.28 6.66
C PHE A 297 4.96 18.01 7.95
N GLY A 298 6.11 17.64 8.52
CA GLY A 298 6.66 18.32 9.71
C GLY A 298 7.03 19.79 9.46
N GLN A 299 7.45 20.14 8.24
CA GLN A 299 7.66 21.54 7.86
C GLN A 299 6.34 22.32 7.83
N SER A 300 5.25 21.70 7.35
CA SER A 300 3.91 22.29 7.39
C SER A 300 3.41 22.48 8.81
N VAL A 301 3.61 21.50 9.70
CA VAL A 301 3.32 21.65 11.15
C VAL A 301 3.99 22.91 11.70
N ARG A 302 5.28 23.10 11.40
CA ARG A 302 6.04 24.28 11.87
C ARG A 302 5.55 25.59 11.25
N ARG A 303 5.18 25.58 9.97
CA ARG A 303 4.70 26.79 9.26
C ARG A 303 3.32 27.24 9.75
N HIS A 304 2.48 26.31 10.20
CA HIS A 304 1.14 26.56 10.71
C HIS A 304 1.05 26.37 12.23
N ALA A 305 2.13 26.65 12.96
CA ALA A 305 2.23 26.40 14.40
C ALA A 305 1.11 27.09 15.21
N ASP A 306 0.72 28.31 14.83
CA ASP A 306 -0.35 29.05 15.51
C ASP A 306 -1.69 28.33 15.41
N GLU A 307 -2.05 27.85 14.21
CA GLU A 307 -3.28 27.06 14.01
C GLU A 307 -3.21 25.70 14.72
N VAL A 308 -2.07 25.03 14.64
CA VAL A 308 -1.86 23.73 15.31
C VAL A 308 -1.96 23.87 16.84
N SER A 309 -1.47 24.98 17.41
CA SER A 309 -1.46 25.21 18.86
C SER A 309 -2.85 25.40 19.49
N LYS A 310 -3.87 25.67 18.66
CA LYS A 310 -5.27 25.81 19.11
C LYS A 310 -5.89 24.47 19.50
N PHE A 311 -5.31 23.35 19.06
CA PHE A 311 -5.91 22.04 19.29
C PHE A 311 -5.68 21.52 20.70
N GLU A 312 -6.76 21.22 21.40
CA GLU A 312 -6.75 20.49 22.67
C GLU A 312 -6.92 18.98 22.42
N THR A 313 -6.17 18.13 23.15
CA THR A 313 -6.34 16.66 23.07
C THR A 313 -7.05 16.12 24.30
N VAL A 314 -8.27 15.61 24.09
CA VAL A 314 -9.05 14.84 25.07
C VAL A 314 -8.61 13.38 25.02
N ARG A 315 -8.25 12.80 26.17
CA ARG A 315 -7.78 11.41 26.28
C ARG A 315 -8.73 10.56 27.11
N PHE A 316 -9.07 9.39 26.60
CA PHE A 316 -9.87 8.39 27.32
C PHE A 316 -9.44 6.97 26.93
N ASN A 317 -9.87 5.97 27.70
CA ASN A 317 -9.59 4.56 27.44
C ASN A 317 -10.85 3.84 26.95
N LEU A 318 -10.66 2.81 26.12
CA LEU A 318 -11.68 1.82 25.80
C LEU A 318 -11.27 0.45 26.34
N ASP A 319 -12.24 -0.41 26.68
CA ASP A 319 -11.95 -1.80 27.02
C ASP A 319 -11.74 -2.64 25.75
N LEU A 320 -10.50 -2.67 25.27
CA LEU A 320 -10.15 -3.30 24.00
C LEU A 320 -9.94 -4.80 24.14
N PRO A 321 -10.47 -5.62 23.23
CA PRO A 321 -10.38 -7.07 23.33
C PRO A 321 -9.06 -7.61 22.79
N VAL A 322 -7.90 -7.09 23.23
CA VAL A 322 -6.57 -7.42 22.68
C VAL A 322 -6.14 -8.89 22.88
N ASN A 323 -6.81 -9.63 23.77
CA ASN A 323 -6.48 -11.03 24.09
C ASN A 323 -7.32 -12.07 23.32
N ARG A 324 -8.23 -11.63 22.43
CA ARG A 324 -8.99 -12.51 21.53
C ARG A 324 -8.51 -12.33 20.09
N ALA A 325 -8.65 -13.35 19.26
CA ALA A 325 -8.42 -13.17 17.83
C ALA A 325 -9.45 -12.20 17.25
N LEU A 326 -9.00 -11.25 16.44
CA LEU A 326 -9.81 -10.32 15.68
C LEU A 326 -9.14 -10.18 14.32
N PRO A 327 -9.54 -11.01 13.34
CA PRO A 327 -8.86 -11.07 12.06
C PRO A 327 -8.99 -9.75 11.31
N LEU A 328 -7.97 -9.42 10.52
CA LEU A 328 -7.99 -8.30 9.62
C LEU A 328 -9.03 -8.55 8.51
N ASP A 329 -9.95 -7.61 8.36
CA ASP A 329 -10.95 -7.54 7.30
C ASP A 329 -10.60 -6.37 6.38
N ARG A 330 -9.60 -6.63 5.54
CA ARG A 330 -9.01 -5.68 4.62
C ARG A 330 -8.45 -6.43 3.42
N VAL A 331 -8.62 -5.86 2.23
CA VAL A 331 -7.93 -6.37 1.04
C VAL A 331 -6.42 -6.12 1.20
N VAL A 332 -5.66 -7.21 1.31
CA VAL A 332 -4.19 -7.20 1.29
C VAL A 332 -3.77 -7.89 0.01
N GLU A 333 -3.28 -7.11 -0.95
CA GLU A 333 -2.82 -7.61 -2.25
C GLU A 333 -1.69 -8.64 -2.06
N ARG A 334 -1.85 -9.83 -2.65
CA ARG A 334 -0.84 -10.89 -2.65
C ARG A 334 0.46 -10.44 -3.29
N PHE A 335 0.35 -9.62 -4.32
CA PHE A 335 1.47 -9.09 -5.08
C PHE A 335 1.46 -7.55 -4.99
N PRO A 336 2.09 -6.95 -3.97
CA PRO A 336 2.01 -5.49 -3.75
C PRO A 336 2.53 -4.63 -4.91
N TYR A 337 3.30 -5.22 -5.83
CA TYR A 337 3.81 -4.56 -7.04
C TYR A 337 2.94 -4.81 -8.29
N VAL A 338 1.96 -5.72 -8.21
CA VAL A 338 1.11 -6.15 -9.33
C VAL A 338 -0.35 -6.07 -8.91
N PRO A 339 -1.11 -5.06 -9.39
CA PRO A 339 -2.54 -4.97 -9.13
C PRO A 339 -3.28 -6.23 -9.59
N SER A 340 -4.23 -6.72 -8.78
CA SER A 340 -5.08 -7.84 -9.17
C SER A 340 -6.10 -7.45 -10.25
N ASP A 341 -6.59 -6.22 -10.24
CA ASP A 341 -7.46 -5.65 -11.28
C ASP A 341 -6.74 -5.55 -12.64
N PRO A 342 -7.24 -6.22 -13.71
CA PRO A 342 -6.57 -6.27 -15.02
C PRO A 342 -6.33 -4.90 -15.64
N LYS A 343 -7.31 -4.00 -15.51
CA LYS A 343 -7.21 -2.66 -16.09
C LYS A 343 -6.09 -1.85 -15.44
N ARG A 344 -6.07 -1.79 -14.11
CA ARG A 344 -5.00 -1.14 -13.33
C ARG A 344 -3.65 -1.80 -13.56
N ARG A 345 -3.62 -3.12 -13.73
CA ARG A 345 -2.39 -3.88 -14.04
C ARG A 345 -1.84 -3.47 -15.40
N ASP A 346 -2.67 -3.43 -16.44
CA ASP A 346 -2.23 -3.06 -17.78
C ASP A 346 -1.78 -1.60 -17.86
N GLU A 347 -2.47 -0.69 -17.16
CA GLU A 347 -2.04 0.70 -16.95
C GLU A 347 -0.65 0.76 -16.27
N ARG A 348 -0.44 -0.08 -15.24
CA ARG A 348 0.85 -0.19 -14.51
C ARG A 348 1.97 -0.70 -15.42
N CYS A 349 1.72 -1.77 -16.16
CA CYS A 349 2.68 -2.36 -17.09
C CYS A 349 3.09 -1.35 -18.15
N ASN A 350 2.13 -0.63 -18.72
CA ASN A 350 2.39 0.43 -19.69
C ASN A 350 3.26 1.54 -19.09
N GLU A 351 2.95 2.03 -17.88
CA GLU A 351 3.72 3.07 -17.20
C GLU A 351 5.16 2.63 -16.93
N VAL A 352 5.34 1.46 -16.31
CA VAL A 352 6.66 0.91 -15.97
C VAL A 352 7.51 0.70 -17.22
N TYR A 353 6.96 0.09 -18.26
CA TYR A 353 7.66 -0.13 -19.52
C TYR A 353 8.13 1.19 -20.16
N ASN A 354 7.25 2.20 -20.19
CA ASN A 354 7.59 3.50 -20.76
C ASN A 354 8.64 4.26 -19.92
N ILE A 355 8.63 4.14 -18.59
CA ILE A 355 9.68 4.70 -17.73
C ILE A 355 11.04 4.08 -18.11
N GLN A 356 11.12 2.75 -18.21
CA GLN A 356 12.36 2.05 -18.56
C GLN A 356 12.88 2.48 -19.94
N VAL A 357 11.99 2.52 -20.94
CA VAL A 357 12.32 2.92 -22.32
C VAL A 357 12.80 4.38 -22.35
N GLN A 358 12.05 5.31 -21.76
CA GLN A 358 12.41 6.73 -21.75
C GLN A 358 13.77 6.97 -21.07
N ALA A 359 14.05 6.24 -19.99
CA ALA A 359 15.30 6.37 -19.28
C ALA A 359 16.51 5.87 -20.09
N LEU A 360 16.36 4.76 -20.81
CA LEU A 360 17.40 4.25 -21.72
C LEU A 360 17.59 5.18 -22.94
N VAL A 361 16.50 5.70 -23.52
CA VAL A 361 16.54 6.71 -24.59
C VAL A 361 17.37 7.92 -24.16
N GLN A 362 17.13 8.44 -22.95
CA GLN A 362 17.90 9.56 -22.39
C GLN A 362 19.39 9.21 -22.22
N ARG A 363 19.71 8.02 -21.71
CA ARG A 363 21.09 7.56 -21.51
C ARG A 363 21.86 7.50 -22.84
N LEU A 364 21.27 6.92 -23.87
CA LEU A 364 21.90 6.83 -25.19
C LEU A 364 22.07 8.21 -25.83
N SER A 365 21.02 9.04 -25.78
CA SER A 365 21.06 10.41 -26.31
C SER A 365 22.15 11.26 -25.66
N ALA A 366 22.27 11.21 -24.33
CA ALA A 366 23.23 12.02 -23.58
C ALA A 366 24.70 11.55 -23.76
N SER A 367 24.91 10.27 -24.03
CA SER A 367 26.27 9.73 -24.23
C SER A 367 26.76 9.83 -25.67
N GLY A 368 25.87 10.08 -26.64
CA GLY A 368 26.18 9.99 -28.07
C GLY A 368 26.42 8.56 -28.57
N ILE A 369 26.22 7.56 -27.71
CA ILE A 369 26.40 6.14 -28.04
C ILE A 369 25.11 5.62 -28.66
N SER A 370 25.21 5.06 -29.85
CA SER A 370 24.06 4.56 -30.61
C SER A 370 23.87 3.04 -30.52
N LYS A 371 24.74 2.32 -29.79
CA LYS A 371 24.74 0.85 -29.68
C LYS A 371 24.67 0.38 -28.23
N VAL A 372 24.01 -0.76 -28.02
CA VAL A 372 23.94 -1.45 -26.74
C VAL A 372 24.44 -2.88 -26.87
N VAL A 373 25.08 -3.40 -25.84
CA VAL A 373 25.46 -4.81 -25.68
C VAL A 373 24.63 -5.39 -24.55
N ILE A 374 24.06 -6.57 -24.77
CA ILE A 374 23.22 -7.25 -23.79
C ILE A 374 23.42 -8.77 -23.86
N GLY A 375 23.59 -9.40 -22.70
CA GLY A 375 23.62 -10.86 -22.58
C GLY A 375 22.21 -11.42 -22.57
N ILE A 376 21.91 -12.37 -23.47
CA ILE A 376 20.59 -13.00 -23.60
C ILE A 376 20.69 -14.45 -23.17
N SER A 377 20.11 -14.76 -22.01
CA SER A 377 20.12 -16.12 -21.43
C SER A 377 18.92 -16.97 -21.84
N GLY A 378 17.88 -16.36 -22.42
CA GLY A 378 16.56 -16.99 -22.61
C GLY A 378 15.66 -16.92 -21.36
N GLY A 379 16.15 -16.38 -20.25
CA GLY A 379 15.36 -16.09 -19.05
C GLY A 379 14.53 -14.82 -19.15
N LEU A 380 13.61 -14.63 -18.20
CA LEU A 380 12.65 -13.52 -18.19
C LEU A 380 13.28 -12.13 -18.15
N ASP A 381 14.32 -11.91 -17.33
CA ASP A 381 14.85 -10.55 -17.12
C ASP A 381 15.63 -10.06 -18.33
N SER A 382 16.47 -10.93 -18.91
CA SER A 382 17.19 -10.61 -20.15
C SER A 382 16.23 -10.44 -21.33
N THR A 383 15.14 -11.21 -21.36
CA THR A 383 14.05 -11.03 -22.32
C THR A 383 13.43 -9.65 -22.20
N HIS A 384 12.98 -9.27 -21.01
CA HIS A 384 12.37 -7.96 -20.78
C HIS A 384 13.31 -6.80 -21.09
N ALA A 385 14.57 -6.89 -20.65
CA ALA A 385 15.57 -5.86 -20.93
C ALA A 385 15.84 -5.69 -22.43
N LEU A 386 15.83 -6.79 -23.21
CA LEU A 386 15.93 -6.73 -24.66
C LEU A 386 14.72 -6.05 -25.31
N LEU A 387 13.50 -6.33 -24.82
CA LEU A 387 12.27 -5.67 -25.28
C LEU A 387 12.30 -4.15 -25.01
N VAL A 388 12.85 -3.73 -23.87
CA VAL A 388 13.09 -2.32 -23.56
C VAL A 388 14.12 -1.71 -24.53
N CYS A 389 15.22 -2.43 -24.80
CA CYS A 389 16.23 -1.98 -25.77
C CYS A 389 15.65 -1.80 -27.18
N ALA A 390 14.84 -2.75 -27.64
CA ALA A 390 14.17 -2.70 -28.94
C ALA A 390 13.32 -1.42 -29.10
N LYS A 391 12.45 -1.16 -28.12
CA LYS A 391 11.60 0.03 -28.13
C LYS A 391 12.39 1.33 -27.99
N ALA A 392 13.48 1.32 -27.24
CA ALA A 392 14.37 2.48 -27.15
C ALA A 392 15.02 2.80 -28.50
N MET A 393 15.48 1.79 -29.24
CA MET A 393 16.01 1.99 -30.61
C MET A 393 14.93 2.52 -31.56
N ASP A 394 13.73 1.94 -31.53
CA ASP A 394 12.59 2.39 -32.34
C ASP A 394 12.29 3.87 -32.08
N ARG A 395 12.27 4.28 -30.80
CA ARG A 395 12.02 5.68 -30.41
C ARG A 395 13.14 6.64 -30.81
N LEU A 396 14.38 6.18 -30.80
CA LEU A 396 15.54 6.94 -31.28
C LEU A 396 15.66 6.94 -32.81
N LYS A 397 14.80 6.18 -33.52
CA LYS A 397 14.90 5.93 -34.96
C LYS A 397 16.26 5.35 -35.36
N LEU A 398 16.84 4.54 -34.48
CA LEU A 398 18.06 3.79 -34.73
C LEU A 398 17.68 2.36 -35.17
N PRO A 399 18.48 1.73 -36.04
CA PRO A 399 18.20 0.36 -36.45
C PRO A 399 18.34 -0.59 -35.26
N ARG A 400 17.43 -1.56 -35.11
CA ARG A 400 17.51 -2.57 -34.04
C ARG A 400 18.79 -3.41 -34.10
N THR A 401 19.48 -3.46 -35.24
CA THR A 401 20.83 -4.05 -35.38
C THR A 401 21.91 -3.33 -34.55
N ASN A 402 21.62 -2.14 -34.02
CA ASN A 402 22.48 -1.51 -33.02
C ASN A 402 22.40 -2.17 -31.63
N ILE A 403 21.48 -3.11 -31.43
CA ILE A 403 21.44 -3.99 -30.28
C ILE A 403 22.33 -5.19 -30.60
N LEU A 404 23.41 -5.33 -29.84
CA LEU A 404 24.35 -6.44 -29.93
C LEU A 404 23.93 -7.48 -28.87
N GLY A 405 23.03 -8.37 -29.27
CA GLY A 405 22.56 -9.47 -28.43
C GLY A 405 23.57 -10.62 -28.45
N VAL A 406 23.98 -11.08 -27.27
CA VAL A 406 24.98 -12.15 -27.14
C VAL A 406 24.42 -13.26 -26.26
N THR A 407 24.27 -14.47 -26.79
CA THR A 407 24.07 -15.66 -25.96
C THR A 407 25.42 -16.28 -25.59
N MET A 408 25.55 -16.73 -24.34
CA MET A 408 26.84 -17.07 -23.75
C MET A 408 26.79 -18.42 -23.02
N PRO A 409 26.74 -19.54 -23.76
CA PRO A 409 26.60 -20.87 -23.18
C PRO A 409 27.80 -21.23 -22.29
N GLY A 410 27.51 -21.76 -21.11
CA GLY A 410 28.47 -22.27 -20.13
C GLY A 410 28.40 -23.79 -20.01
N PHE A 411 28.82 -24.34 -18.87
CA PHE A 411 28.88 -25.80 -18.67
C PHE A 411 27.49 -26.46 -18.52
N ALA A 412 26.46 -25.70 -18.13
CA ALA A 412 25.14 -26.22 -17.80
C ALA A 412 23.99 -25.63 -18.65
N THR A 413 24.32 -24.89 -19.71
CA THR A 413 23.31 -24.27 -20.58
C THR A 413 22.48 -25.33 -21.29
N SER A 414 21.15 -25.23 -21.20
CA SER A 414 20.25 -26.18 -21.85
C SER A 414 19.99 -25.82 -23.32
N ASP A 415 19.72 -26.83 -24.15
CA ASP A 415 19.36 -26.63 -25.56
C ASP A 415 18.10 -25.77 -25.70
N ARG A 416 17.17 -25.88 -24.72
CA ARG A 416 15.91 -25.15 -24.71
C ARG A 416 16.11 -23.65 -24.52
N THR A 417 16.81 -23.23 -23.47
CA THR A 417 17.04 -21.80 -23.17
C THR A 417 17.92 -21.15 -24.24
N LEU A 418 18.89 -21.89 -24.78
CA LEU A 418 19.71 -21.45 -25.90
C LEU A 418 18.88 -21.22 -27.17
N LEU A 419 17.96 -22.14 -27.51
CA LEU A 419 17.05 -21.98 -28.63
C LEU A 419 16.14 -20.76 -28.43
N GLN A 420 15.57 -20.58 -27.23
CA GLN A 420 14.73 -19.44 -26.90
C GLN A 420 15.48 -18.12 -27.03
N ALA A 421 16.72 -18.04 -26.55
CA ALA A 421 17.57 -16.86 -26.70
C ALA A 421 17.79 -16.51 -28.18
N ARG A 422 18.09 -17.51 -29.03
CA ARG A 422 18.29 -17.32 -30.47
C ARG A 422 17.01 -16.83 -31.15
N GLN A 423 15.89 -17.49 -30.90
CA GLN A 423 14.58 -17.11 -31.46
C GLN A 423 14.15 -15.70 -31.03
N LEU A 424 14.38 -15.36 -29.76
CA LEU A 424 14.07 -14.03 -29.24
C LEU A 424 14.90 -12.94 -29.95
N MET A 425 16.20 -13.14 -30.10
CA MET A 425 17.07 -12.19 -30.80
C MET A 425 16.67 -12.01 -32.26
N GLU A 426 16.27 -13.10 -32.93
CA GLU A 426 15.77 -13.09 -34.30
C GLU A 426 14.47 -12.27 -34.42
N ILE A 427 13.49 -12.52 -33.55
CA ILE A 427 12.21 -11.80 -33.52
C ILE A 427 12.40 -10.31 -33.26
N VAL A 428 13.30 -9.96 -32.34
CA VAL A 428 13.60 -8.56 -32.05
C VAL A 428 14.29 -7.89 -33.25
N GLY A 429 15.02 -8.65 -34.07
CA GLY A 429 15.80 -8.13 -35.20
C GLY A 429 17.10 -7.46 -34.75
N CYS A 430 17.69 -7.92 -33.65
CA CYS A 430 18.98 -7.42 -33.17
C CYS A 430 20.16 -8.12 -33.86
N SER A 431 21.36 -7.55 -33.78
CA SER A 431 22.58 -8.25 -34.19
C SER A 431 22.92 -9.33 -33.17
N ALA A 432 22.57 -10.57 -33.51
CA ALA A 432 22.79 -11.75 -32.67
C ALA A 432 24.20 -12.32 -32.82
N SER A 433 24.78 -12.78 -31.72
CA SER A 433 26.04 -13.53 -31.69
C SER A 433 26.05 -14.54 -30.55
N GLU A 434 26.93 -15.52 -30.65
CA GLU A 434 27.13 -16.56 -29.64
C GLU A 434 28.60 -16.62 -29.27
N ILE A 435 28.89 -16.61 -27.97
CA ILE A 435 30.24 -16.72 -27.42
C ILE A 435 30.25 -17.81 -26.37
N ASP A 436 30.87 -18.95 -26.70
CA ASP A 436 31.12 -20.02 -25.73
C ASP A 436 32.16 -19.56 -24.70
N ILE A 437 31.76 -19.49 -23.43
CA ILE A 437 32.67 -19.05 -22.35
C ILE A 437 33.50 -20.18 -21.76
N ARG A 438 33.19 -21.45 -22.06
CA ARG A 438 33.86 -22.60 -21.44
C ARG A 438 35.39 -22.53 -21.55
N PRO A 439 36.00 -22.20 -22.72
CA PRO A 439 37.46 -22.10 -22.80
C PRO A 439 38.06 -21.03 -21.87
N SER A 440 37.38 -19.89 -21.71
CA SER A 440 37.84 -18.81 -20.81
C SER A 440 37.70 -19.21 -19.35
N CYS A 441 36.57 -19.84 -19.00
CA CYS A 441 36.33 -20.37 -17.66
C CYS A 441 37.33 -21.47 -17.29
N GLU A 442 37.60 -22.42 -18.18
CA GLU A 442 38.57 -23.50 -17.96
C GLU A 442 39.98 -22.94 -17.71
N GLN A 443 40.39 -21.94 -18.49
CA GLN A 443 41.66 -21.28 -18.30
C GLN A 443 41.73 -20.58 -16.94
N MET A 444 40.69 -19.84 -16.54
CA MET A 444 40.63 -19.19 -15.23
C MET A 444 40.64 -20.21 -14.07
N LEU A 445 39.86 -21.28 -14.17
CA LEU A 445 39.83 -22.35 -13.17
C LEU A 445 41.19 -23.04 -13.04
N LYS A 446 41.90 -23.22 -14.16
CA LYS A 446 43.27 -23.75 -14.17
C LYS A 446 44.25 -22.81 -13.48
N ASP A 447 44.18 -21.51 -13.77
CA ASP A 447 45.06 -20.52 -13.16
C ASP A 447 44.84 -20.37 -11.64
N LEU A 448 43.61 -20.63 -11.17
CA LEU A 448 43.25 -20.70 -9.75
C LEU A 448 43.65 -22.03 -9.09
N GLY A 449 44.06 -23.04 -9.86
CA GLY A 449 44.30 -24.39 -9.36
C GLY A 449 43.04 -25.10 -8.87
N HIS A 450 41.87 -24.75 -9.40
CA HIS A 450 40.59 -25.31 -8.98
C HIS A 450 40.50 -26.82 -9.34
N PRO A 451 39.96 -27.69 -8.45
CA PRO A 451 39.85 -29.13 -8.68
C PRO A 451 39.19 -29.55 -10.01
N TYR A 452 38.21 -28.78 -10.48
CA TYR A 452 37.57 -28.97 -11.79
C TYR A 452 38.55 -28.98 -12.96
N ALA A 453 39.56 -28.10 -12.95
CA ALA A 453 40.58 -28.05 -14.00
C ALA A 453 41.46 -29.31 -14.05
N SER A 454 41.44 -30.13 -13.00
CA SER A 454 42.13 -31.41 -12.91
C SER A 454 41.20 -32.62 -13.10
N GLY A 455 39.97 -32.40 -13.58
CA GLY A 455 38.99 -33.44 -13.89
C GLY A 455 38.14 -33.93 -12.70
N LYS A 456 38.12 -33.21 -11.57
CA LYS A 456 37.23 -33.51 -10.44
C LYS A 456 35.94 -32.70 -10.57
N GLU A 457 34.78 -33.36 -10.56
CA GLU A 457 33.47 -32.71 -10.65
C GLU A 457 33.09 -31.97 -9.35
N GLU A 458 33.75 -30.84 -9.11
CA GLU A 458 33.49 -29.95 -7.98
C GLU A 458 32.83 -28.66 -8.49
N TYR A 459 31.58 -28.44 -8.08
CA TYR A 459 30.72 -27.34 -8.53
C TYR A 459 30.40 -26.42 -7.34
N ASP A 460 31.42 -25.72 -6.86
CA ASP A 460 31.31 -24.79 -5.74
C ASP A 460 30.92 -23.36 -6.21
N ILE A 461 30.84 -22.43 -5.25
CA ILE A 461 30.57 -21.02 -5.52
C ILE A 461 31.64 -20.41 -6.44
N THR A 462 32.88 -20.89 -6.39
CA THR A 462 33.96 -20.43 -7.26
C THR A 462 33.67 -20.78 -8.72
N PHE A 463 33.29 -22.04 -8.98
CA PHE A 463 32.92 -22.52 -10.31
C PHE A 463 31.76 -21.73 -10.93
N GLU A 464 30.72 -21.44 -10.13
CA GLU A 464 29.58 -20.62 -10.55
C GLU A 464 29.99 -19.16 -10.84
N ASN A 465 30.73 -18.53 -9.93
CA ASN A 465 31.14 -17.13 -10.05
C ASN A 465 32.12 -16.88 -11.20
N VAL A 466 33.01 -17.83 -11.52
CA VAL A 466 33.88 -17.74 -12.70
C VAL A 466 33.05 -17.60 -13.97
N GLN A 467 32.00 -18.41 -14.13
CA GLN A 467 31.12 -18.31 -15.31
C GLN A 467 30.37 -16.97 -15.36
N ALA A 468 29.83 -16.49 -14.23
CA ALA A 468 29.15 -15.19 -14.18
C ALA A 468 30.10 -14.01 -14.48
N GLY A 469 31.33 -14.08 -13.96
CA GLY A 469 32.37 -13.10 -14.18
C GLY A 469 32.83 -13.08 -15.64
N GLU A 470 33.07 -14.24 -16.25
CA GLU A 470 33.46 -14.34 -17.65
C GLU A 470 32.40 -13.80 -18.60
N ARG A 471 31.12 -14.04 -18.33
CA ARG A 471 30.03 -13.43 -19.12
C ARG A 471 30.12 -11.91 -19.10
N THR A 472 30.22 -11.34 -17.91
CA THR A 472 30.28 -9.89 -17.73
C THR A 472 31.54 -9.30 -18.37
N ASN A 473 32.70 -9.94 -18.19
CA ASN A 473 33.97 -9.49 -18.75
C ASN A 473 33.89 -9.37 -20.27
N HIS A 474 33.43 -10.42 -20.96
CA HIS A 474 33.24 -10.43 -22.41
C HIS A 474 32.26 -9.34 -22.87
N LEU A 475 31.12 -9.16 -22.20
CA LEU A 475 30.15 -8.11 -22.56
C LEU A 475 30.78 -6.71 -22.48
N PHE A 476 31.53 -6.41 -21.42
CA PHE A 476 32.24 -5.14 -21.30
C PHE A 476 33.36 -4.97 -22.33
N ARG A 477 34.12 -6.03 -22.64
CA ARG A 477 35.17 -5.98 -23.68
C ARG A 477 34.55 -5.79 -25.06
N LEU A 478 33.44 -6.46 -25.35
CA LEU A 478 32.69 -6.30 -26.59
C LEU A 478 32.11 -4.89 -26.72
N ALA A 479 31.59 -4.33 -25.63
CA ALA A 479 31.08 -2.96 -25.60
C ALA A 479 32.19 -1.96 -25.96
N ASN A 480 33.40 -2.12 -25.41
CA ASN A 480 34.55 -1.31 -25.78
C ASN A 480 34.93 -1.47 -27.25
N PHE A 481 34.99 -2.71 -27.73
CA PHE A 481 35.38 -3.00 -29.11
C PHE A 481 34.39 -2.45 -30.14
N LYS A 482 33.10 -2.36 -29.78
CA LYS A 482 32.03 -1.94 -30.69
C LYS A 482 31.56 -0.50 -30.47
N GLY A 483 32.09 0.20 -29.47
CA GLY A 483 31.64 1.54 -29.08
C GLY A 483 30.20 1.55 -28.57
N ALA A 484 29.89 0.66 -27.63
CA ALA A 484 28.55 0.45 -27.08
C ALA A 484 28.56 0.56 -25.54
N ILE A 485 27.37 0.54 -24.93
CA ILE A 485 27.21 0.36 -23.48
C ILE A 485 26.61 -1.01 -23.15
N VAL A 486 27.01 -1.59 -22.02
CA VAL A 486 26.41 -2.84 -21.50
C VAL A 486 25.11 -2.50 -20.77
N VAL A 487 24.00 -3.13 -21.19
CA VAL A 487 22.70 -3.06 -20.50
C VAL A 487 22.59 -4.24 -19.54
N GLY A 488 22.42 -3.93 -18.25
CA GLY A 488 22.22 -4.93 -17.21
C GLY A 488 20.78 -5.43 -17.15
N THR A 489 20.62 -6.67 -16.70
CA THR A 489 19.32 -7.38 -16.68
C THR A 489 18.83 -7.68 -15.27
N GLY A 490 19.69 -7.57 -14.24
CA GLY A 490 19.34 -7.95 -12.87
C GLY A 490 18.18 -7.11 -12.30
N ASP A 491 17.31 -7.78 -11.56
CA ASP A 491 16.03 -7.23 -11.10
C ASP A 491 16.06 -6.75 -9.64
N LEU A 492 14.96 -6.14 -9.18
CA LEU A 492 14.85 -5.60 -7.83
C LEU A 492 14.91 -6.68 -6.74
N SER A 493 14.35 -7.86 -7.01
CA SER A 493 14.28 -8.98 -6.06
C SER A 493 15.66 -9.62 -5.86
N GLU A 494 16.42 -9.77 -6.94
CA GLU A 494 17.82 -10.19 -6.92
C GLU A 494 18.67 -9.19 -6.14
N LEU A 495 18.47 -7.88 -6.36
CA LEU A 495 19.15 -6.84 -5.57
C LEU A 495 18.77 -6.86 -4.09
N ALA A 496 17.51 -7.12 -3.75
CA ALA A 496 17.05 -7.22 -2.37
C ALA A 496 17.71 -8.38 -1.62
N LEU A 497 17.80 -9.54 -2.28
CA LEU A 497 18.35 -10.76 -1.69
C LEU A 497 19.87 -10.88 -1.91
N GLY A 498 20.49 -9.96 -2.66
CA GLY A 498 21.89 -10.05 -3.05
C GLY A 498 22.17 -11.33 -3.86
N TRP A 499 21.22 -11.77 -4.67
CA TRP A 499 21.30 -12.95 -5.52
C TRP A 499 21.98 -12.63 -6.86
N CYS A 500 23.25 -12.25 -6.77
CA CYS A 500 24.08 -11.85 -7.91
C CYS A 500 25.56 -12.01 -7.59
N THR A 501 26.40 -12.06 -8.62
CA THR A 501 27.87 -12.03 -8.48
C THR A 501 28.34 -10.58 -8.42
N TYR A 502 28.98 -10.18 -7.31
CA TYR A 502 29.41 -8.79 -7.08
C TYR A 502 30.71 -8.45 -7.82
N GLY A 503 30.82 -7.22 -8.30
CA GLY A 503 32.02 -6.72 -8.98
C GLY A 503 32.07 -7.14 -10.43
N VAL A 504 32.92 -8.11 -10.77
CA VAL A 504 32.96 -8.70 -12.13
C VAL A 504 31.93 -9.81 -12.17
N GLY A 505 30.69 -9.45 -12.51
CA GLY A 505 29.54 -10.35 -12.49
C GLY A 505 28.27 -9.66 -12.96
N ASP A 506 27.19 -10.42 -13.02
CA ASP A 506 25.87 -10.03 -13.52
C ASP A 506 25.28 -8.77 -12.84
N HIS A 507 25.76 -8.45 -11.64
CA HIS A 507 25.48 -7.20 -10.94
C HIS A 507 25.90 -5.94 -11.71
N MET A 508 26.99 -5.99 -12.50
CA MET A 508 27.63 -4.82 -13.09
C MET A 508 27.21 -4.59 -14.54
N SER A 509 26.91 -3.33 -14.86
CA SER A 509 26.59 -2.86 -16.21
C SER A 509 26.84 -1.36 -16.30
N HIS A 510 26.76 -0.79 -17.51
CA HIS A 510 26.79 0.67 -17.65
C HIS A 510 25.45 1.30 -17.25
N TYR A 511 24.35 0.58 -17.53
CA TYR A 511 22.99 0.99 -17.20
C TYR A 511 22.11 -0.24 -17.04
N ASN A 512 21.34 -0.34 -15.95
CA ASN A 512 20.43 -1.46 -15.71
C ASN A 512 18.98 -0.96 -15.80
N VAL A 513 18.21 -1.50 -16.75
CA VAL A 513 16.81 -1.10 -16.95
C VAL A 513 15.84 -1.81 -15.99
N ASN A 514 16.23 -2.96 -15.43
CA ASN A 514 15.38 -3.81 -14.59
C ASN A 514 15.61 -3.63 -13.08
N ALA A 515 16.63 -2.90 -12.65
CA ALA A 515 17.03 -2.82 -11.23
C ALA A 515 15.95 -2.36 -10.24
N SER A 516 14.85 -1.77 -10.71
CA SER A 516 13.72 -1.35 -9.88
C SER A 516 12.42 -2.12 -10.18
N VAL A 517 12.47 -3.14 -11.03
CA VAL A 517 11.33 -4.00 -11.37
C VAL A 517 11.48 -5.30 -10.58
N PRO A 518 10.52 -5.69 -9.74
CA PRO A 518 10.56 -6.96 -9.02
C PRO A 518 10.24 -8.15 -9.93
N LYS A 519 10.73 -9.34 -9.56
CA LYS A 519 10.57 -10.58 -10.33
C LYS A 519 9.11 -10.87 -10.64
N THR A 520 8.23 -10.70 -9.65
CA THR A 520 6.78 -10.88 -9.79
C THR A 520 6.19 -9.99 -10.89
N LEU A 521 6.69 -8.77 -11.08
CA LEU A 521 6.20 -7.84 -12.11
C LEU A 521 6.78 -8.11 -13.51
N ILE A 522 8.02 -8.62 -13.61
CA ILE A 522 8.66 -8.92 -14.90
C ILE A 522 7.80 -9.86 -15.74
N THR A 523 7.23 -10.92 -15.14
CA THR A 523 6.35 -11.88 -15.81
C THR A 523 5.15 -11.18 -16.46
N HIS A 524 4.52 -10.24 -15.75
CA HIS A 524 3.38 -9.49 -16.27
C HIS A 524 3.78 -8.49 -17.35
N LEU A 525 4.97 -7.89 -17.26
CA LEU A 525 5.47 -6.98 -18.30
C LEU A 525 5.75 -7.71 -19.62
N VAL A 526 6.43 -8.85 -19.57
CA VAL A 526 6.72 -9.66 -20.77
C VAL A 526 5.43 -10.12 -21.42
N ARG A 527 4.47 -10.59 -20.62
CA ARG A 527 3.13 -10.99 -21.11
C ARG A 527 2.39 -9.81 -21.74
N TRP A 528 2.36 -8.67 -21.06
CA TRP A 528 1.70 -7.46 -21.56
C TRP A 528 2.32 -6.99 -22.89
N VAL A 529 3.64 -7.06 -23.06
CA VAL A 529 4.30 -6.77 -24.34
C VAL A 529 3.88 -7.76 -25.44
N ALA A 530 3.78 -9.05 -25.10
CA ALA A 530 3.38 -10.11 -26.04
C ALA A 530 1.91 -9.98 -26.51
N GLU A 531 1.02 -9.62 -25.59
CA GLU A 531 -0.43 -9.50 -25.85
C GLU A 531 -0.80 -8.18 -26.54
N THR A 532 -0.07 -7.09 -26.23
CA THR A 532 -0.32 -5.77 -26.84
C THR A 532 0.53 -5.47 -28.09
N GLY A 533 1.44 -6.37 -28.47
CA GLY A 533 2.23 -6.25 -29.70
C GLY A 533 3.20 -5.07 -29.71
N GLN A 534 3.77 -4.66 -28.56
CA GLN A 534 4.59 -3.44 -28.46
C GLN A 534 5.82 -3.40 -29.38
N ILE A 535 6.29 -4.57 -29.82
CA ILE A 535 7.45 -4.75 -30.70
C ILE A 535 7.09 -5.35 -32.06
N GLY A 536 5.80 -5.49 -32.38
CA GLY A 536 5.26 -6.15 -33.58
C GLY A 536 4.37 -7.36 -33.25
N ASN A 537 3.61 -7.86 -34.24
CA ASN A 537 2.70 -9.01 -34.07
C ASN A 537 3.39 -10.38 -34.26
N SER A 538 4.62 -10.40 -34.75
CA SER A 538 5.41 -11.62 -34.93
C SER A 538 6.16 -11.97 -33.63
N GLY A 539 6.04 -13.20 -33.14
CA GLY A 539 6.87 -13.71 -32.04
C GLY A 539 6.22 -13.77 -30.65
N SER A 540 4.91 -13.52 -30.53
CA SER A 540 4.17 -13.69 -29.27
C SER A 540 4.35 -15.10 -28.69
N ASP A 541 4.35 -16.14 -29.55
CA ASP A 541 4.57 -17.53 -29.15
C ASP A 541 5.93 -17.75 -28.47
N VAL A 542 6.99 -17.06 -28.91
CA VAL A 542 8.33 -17.19 -28.29
C VAL A 542 8.36 -16.55 -26.91
N LEU A 543 7.71 -15.39 -26.75
CA LEU A 543 7.57 -14.75 -25.44
C LEU A 543 6.72 -15.61 -24.49
N VAL A 544 5.64 -16.22 -24.98
CA VAL A 544 4.82 -17.17 -24.22
C VAL A 544 5.61 -18.42 -23.84
N ASN A 545 6.45 -18.95 -24.74
CA ASN A 545 7.30 -20.10 -24.44
C ASN A 545 8.36 -19.78 -23.37
N ILE A 546 8.95 -18.58 -23.41
CA ILE A 546 9.87 -18.11 -22.37
C ILE A 546 9.14 -17.96 -21.03
N LEU A 547 7.92 -17.40 -21.02
CA LEU A 547 7.07 -17.29 -19.82
C LEU A 547 6.75 -18.65 -19.18
N ASN A 548 6.65 -19.72 -19.98
CA ASN A 548 6.36 -21.08 -19.51
C ASN A 548 7.62 -21.86 -19.09
N THR A 549 8.79 -21.22 -19.08
CA THR A 549 10.07 -21.86 -18.71
C THR A 549 10.41 -21.60 -17.25
N ASP A 550 10.72 -22.66 -16.49
CA ASP A 550 11.11 -22.57 -15.07
C ASP A 550 12.30 -21.61 -14.85
N ILE A 551 12.24 -20.80 -13.79
CA ILE A 551 13.30 -19.86 -13.40
C ILE A 551 14.45 -20.63 -12.71
N SER A 552 15.63 -20.68 -13.34
CA SER A 552 16.82 -21.34 -12.79
C SER A 552 18.13 -20.75 -13.35
N PRO A 553 19.21 -20.61 -12.54
CA PRO A 553 20.53 -20.28 -13.01
C PRO A 553 21.20 -21.54 -13.55
N GLU A 554 21.35 -21.61 -14.88
CA GLU A 554 22.00 -22.73 -15.57
C GLU A 554 23.54 -22.67 -15.45
N LEU A 555 24.06 -22.81 -14.22
CA LEU A 555 25.50 -22.77 -13.92
C LEU A 555 26.11 -24.13 -13.58
N VAL A 556 25.31 -25.05 -13.03
CA VAL A 556 25.76 -26.40 -12.60
C VAL A 556 25.07 -27.49 -13.45
N PRO A 557 25.82 -28.43 -14.06
CA PRO A 557 25.22 -29.53 -14.82
C PRO A 557 24.36 -30.43 -13.93
N GLY A 558 23.16 -30.80 -14.39
CA GLY A 558 22.29 -31.72 -13.66
C GLY A 558 22.81 -33.17 -13.66
N LYS A 559 22.52 -33.92 -12.59
CA LYS A 559 22.82 -35.37 -12.48
C LYS A 559 21.95 -36.26 -13.38
N SER A 560 20.91 -35.71 -14.01
CA SER A 560 20.07 -36.38 -15.00
C SER A 560 20.02 -35.53 -16.28
N THR A 561 20.04 -36.20 -17.44
CA THR A 561 20.08 -35.55 -18.76
C THR A 561 18.94 -34.55 -18.93
N GLY A 562 19.27 -33.25 -18.97
CA GLY A 562 18.40 -32.18 -19.47
C GLY A 562 17.73 -31.27 -18.43
N ASN A 563 17.93 -31.45 -17.12
CA ASN A 563 17.35 -30.56 -16.10
C ASN A 563 18.44 -29.91 -15.21
N PRO A 564 18.40 -28.58 -14.97
CA PRO A 564 19.31 -27.92 -14.03
C PRO A 564 19.12 -28.44 -12.59
N GLU A 565 20.21 -28.63 -11.83
CA GLU A 565 20.14 -29.14 -10.45
C GLU A 565 19.65 -28.08 -9.43
N GLN A 566 19.79 -26.78 -9.74
CA GLN A 566 19.46 -25.69 -8.83
C GLN A 566 18.18 -24.94 -9.25
N LYS A 567 17.18 -24.89 -8.36
CA LYS A 567 16.07 -23.91 -8.43
C LYS A 567 16.37 -22.78 -7.46
N THR A 568 16.53 -21.53 -7.93
CA THR A 568 16.84 -20.38 -7.07
C THR A 568 15.93 -20.28 -5.85
N GLU A 569 14.63 -20.49 -6.05
CA GLU A 569 13.61 -20.41 -5.00
C GLU A 569 13.74 -21.49 -3.91
N SER A 570 14.50 -22.58 -4.15
CA SER A 570 14.78 -23.57 -3.11
C SER A 570 15.77 -23.06 -2.06
N VAL A 571 16.56 -22.03 -2.40
CA VAL A 571 17.55 -21.41 -1.51
C VAL A 571 17.01 -20.12 -0.90
N ILE A 572 16.39 -19.26 -1.71
CA ILE A 572 15.94 -17.94 -1.26
C ILE A 572 14.46 -17.88 -0.90
N GLY A 573 13.69 -18.93 -1.16
CA GLY A 573 12.23 -18.92 -1.03
C GLY A 573 11.52 -18.40 -2.29
N PRO A 574 10.18 -18.51 -2.34
CA PRO A 574 9.40 -18.10 -3.51
C PRO A 574 9.40 -16.58 -3.66
N TYR A 575 9.60 -16.09 -4.89
CA TYR A 575 9.72 -14.64 -5.15
C TYR A 575 8.50 -13.85 -4.73
N GLU A 576 7.30 -14.43 -4.79
CA GLU A 576 6.08 -13.76 -4.36
C GLU A 576 6.06 -13.42 -2.87
N LEU A 577 6.60 -14.29 -2.00
CA LEU A 577 6.79 -13.96 -0.59
C LEU A 577 7.94 -12.97 -0.40
N GLN A 578 9.02 -13.10 -1.17
CA GLN A 578 10.18 -12.22 -1.03
C GLN A 578 9.88 -10.78 -1.48
N ASP A 579 9.12 -10.61 -2.56
CA ASP A 579 8.65 -9.31 -3.03
C ASP A 579 7.62 -8.72 -2.08
N PHE A 580 6.75 -9.54 -1.50
CA PHE A 580 5.84 -9.10 -0.42
C PHE A 580 6.62 -8.56 0.78
N ASN A 581 7.61 -9.33 1.27
CA ASN A 581 8.47 -8.92 2.37
C ASN A 581 9.24 -7.64 2.05
N LEU A 582 9.77 -7.54 0.83
CA LEU A 582 10.47 -6.37 0.34
C LEU A 582 9.57 -5.14 0.34
N TYR A 583 8.35 -5.24 -0.19
CA TYR A 583 7.45 -4.10 -0.28
C TYR A 583 7.16 -3.50 1.09
N TYR A 584 6.68 -4.30 2.05
CA TYR A 584 6.30 -3.78 3.35
C TYR A 584 7.52 -3.35 4.20
N THR A 585 8.67 -4.00 4.03
CA THR A 585 9.91 -3.60 4.70
C THR A 585 10.46 -2.29 4.11
N LEU A 586 10.54 -2.18 2.79
CA LEU A 586 11.12 -1.01 2.11
C LEU A 586 10.17 0.20 2.16
N ARG A 587 8.89 0.01 1.80
CA ARG A 587 7.91 1.10 1.67
C ARG A 587 7.37 1.60 3.00
N PHE A 588 7.30 0.78 4.04
CA PHE A 588 6.76 1.22 5.33
C PHE A 588 7.74 1.03 6.49
N GLY A 589 8.70 0.10 6.39
CA GLY A 589 9.60 -0.18 7.51
C GLY A 589 8.89 -0.90 8.64
N PHE A 590 7.89 -1.72 8.31
CA PHE A 590 7.12 -2.48 9.28
C PHE A 590 7.97 -3.53 9.98
N ALA A 591 7.58 -3.83 11.22
CA ALA A 591 8.18 -4.92 11.99
C ALA A 591 7.89 -6.28 11.32
N PRO A 592 8.82 -7.25 11.40
CA PRO A 592 8.61 -8.62 10.88
C PRO A 592 7.29 -9.27 11.28
N THR A 593 6.84 -9.08 12.52
CA THR A 593 5.55 -9.57 13.01
C THR A 593 4.36 -9.04 12.21
N LYS A 594 4.35 -7.75 11.88
CA LYS A 594 3.31 -7.14 11.05
C LYS A 594 3.38 -7.59 9.59
N VAL A 595 4.59 -7.67 9.03
CA VAL A 595 4.78 -8.20 7.66
C VAL A 595 4.25 -9.63 7.57
N ALA A 596 4.52 -10.48 8.56
CA ALA A 596 4.00 -11.84 8.61
C ALA A 596 2.46 -11.89 8.81
N PHE A 597 1.89 -10.96 9.59
CA PHE A 597 0.43 -10.86 9.76
C PHE A 597 -0.28 -10.47 8.45
N LEU A 598 0.28 -9.52 7.72
CA LEU A 598 -0.22 -9.12 6.39
C LEU A 598 -0.07 -10.26 5.38
N ALA A 599 1.10 -10.90 5.33
CA ALA A 599 1.34 -12.04 4.45
C ALA A 599 0.38 -13.20 4.77
N TYR A 600 0.14 -13.49 6.05
CA TYR A 600 -0.81 -14.52 6.44
C TYR A 600 -2.23 -14.17 6.01
N THR A 601 -2.66 -12.92 6.17
CA THR A 601 -3.98 -12.48 5.69
C THR A 601 -4.14 -12.66 4.18
N ALA A 602 -3.11 -12.33 3.39
CA ALA A 602 -3.15 -12.45 1.93
C ALA A 602 -3.03 -13.90 1.41
N TRP A 603 -2.22 -14.74 2.06
CA TRP A 603 -1.78 -16.02 1.50
C TRP A 603 -2.32 -17.28 2.20
N LYS A 604 -3.03 -17.16 3.33
CA LYS A 604 -3.51 -18.33 4.11
C LYS A 604 -4.55 -19.19 3.39
N ASP A 605 -5.29 -18.61 2.45
CA ASP A 605 -6.42 -19.24 1.77
C ASP A 605 -6.36 -18.83 0.30
N ARG A 606 -6.16 -19.80 -0.60
CA ARG A 606 -6.06 -19.55 -2.05
C ARG A 606 -7.39 -19.18 -2.69
N ASP A 607 -8.51 -19.50 -2.06
CA ASP A 607 -9.86 -19.31 -2.59
C ASP A 607 -10.47 -17.97 -2.12
N ALA A 608 -9.81 -17.26 -1.20
CA ALA A 608 -10.21 -15.95 -0.70
C ALA A 608 -9.43 -14.81 -1.35
N GLY A 609 -10.06 -13.63 -1.51
CA GLY A 609 -9.43 -12.43 -2.04
C GLY A 609 -9.05 -12.53 -3.53
N ASP A 610 -8.50 -11.44 -4.06
CA ASP A 610 -8.23 -11.33 -5.49
C ASP A 610 -6.89 -11.94 -5.90
N TRP A 611 -6.83 -12.36 -7.15
CA TRP A 611 -5.63 -12.82 -7.85
C TRP A 611 -5.51 -12.06 -9.16
N PRO A 612 -4.29 -11.77 -9.64
CA PRO A 612 -4.11 -11.33 -11.01
C PRO A 612 -4.74 -12.33 -11.99
N GLU A 613 -5.51 -11.84 -12.96
CA GLU A 613 -6.20 -12.72 -13.92
C GLU A 613 -5.24 -13.47 -14.85
N GLY A 614 -5.55 -14.75 -15.10
CA GLY A 614 -4.91 -15.59 -16.13
C GLY A 614 -4.80 -17.05 -15.72
N ALA A 615 -5.03 -17.97 -16.66
CA ALA A 615 -4.94 -19.42 -16.42
C ALA A 615 -3.53 -19.91 -16.00
N HIS A 616 -2.52 -19.04 -16.13
CA HIS A 616 -1.12 -19.31 -15.81
C HIS A 616 -0.70 -18.84 -14.42
N VAL A 617 -1.57 -18.11 -13.69
CA VAL A 617 -1.24 -17.59 -12.36
C VAL A 617 -1.35 -18.74 -11.35
N ALA A 618 -0.21 -19.14 -10.78
CA ALA A 618 -0.17 -20.17 -9.74
C ALA A 618 -0.85 -19.64 -8.47
N ARG A 619 -1.92 -20.32 -8.02
CA ARG A 619 -2.66 -19.96 -6.81
C ARG A 619 -2.11 -20.70 -5.59
N ASN A 620 -0.98 -20.23 -5.10
CA ASN A 620 -0.31 -20.80 -3.93
C ASN A 620 -0.99 -20.38 -2.62
N GLU A 621 -0.81 -21.20 -1.59
CA GLU A 621 -1.21 -20.87 -0.22
C GLU A 621 -0.04 -21.13 0.72
N TYR A 622 0.10 -20.30 1.75
CA TYR A 622 1.20 -20.41 2.69
C TYR A 622 0.72 -20.39 4.13
N ALA A 623 1.06 -21.44 4.87
CA ALA A 623 0.89 -21.46 6.31
C ALA A 623 1.91 -20.54 7.00
N LEU A 624 1.57 -20.08 8.20
CA LEU A 624 2.39 -19.14 8.97
C LEU A 624 3.85 -19.62 9.21
N PRO A 625 4.15 -20.92 9.45
CA PRO A 625 5.53 -21.40 9.55
C PRO A 625 6.35 -21.18 8.27
N ALA A 626 5.75 -21.38 7.10
CA ALA A 626 6.41 -21.14 5.82
C ALA A 626 6.67 -19.64 5.60
N ILE A 627 5.69 -18.78 5.94
CA ILE A 627 5.86 -17.32 5.89
C ILE A 627 7.01 -16.88 6.80
N LYS A 628 7.03 -17.35 8.06
CA LYS A 628 8.09 -17.02 9.02
C LYS A 628 9.47 -17.47 8.54
N HIS A 629 9.58 -18.66 7.97
CA HIS A 629 10.84 -19.19 7.45
C HIS A 629 11.38 -18.30 6.31
N ASN A 630 10.55 -18.00 5.31
CA ASN A 630 10.95 -17.19 4.17
C ASN A 630 11.24 -15.74 4.55
N LEU A 631 10.49 -15.16 5.49
CA LEU A 631 10.78 -13.85 6.07
C LEU A 631 12.12 -13.85 6.83
N GLY A 632 12.47 -14.94 7.54
CA GLY A 632 13.78 -15.06 8.17
C GLY A 632 14.95 -15.02 7.17
N ILE A 633 14.80 -15.72 6.03
CA ILE A 633 15.76 -15.65 4.92
C ILE A 633 15.86 -14.23 4.38
N PHE A 634 14.71 -13.58 4.14
CA PHE A 634 14.65 -12.19 3.68
C PHE A 634 15.43 -11.26 4.60
N LEU A 635 15.11 -11.26 5.90
CA LEU A 635 15.67 -10.31 6.87
C LEU A 635 17.18 -10.47 7.01
N ASP A 636 17.68 -11.70 7.07
CA ASP A 636 19.11 -11.93 7.14
C ASP A 636 19.82 -11.44 5.87
N ARG A 637 19.29 -11.79 4.70
CA ARG A 637 19.90 -11.40 3.45
C ARG A 637 19.82 -9.89 3.23
N PHE A 638 18.64 -9.30 3.40
CA PHE A 638 18.37 -7.89 3.14
C PHE A 638 19.19 -6.97 4.05
N PHE A 639 19.21 -7.21 5.37
CA PHE A 639 19.85 -6.31 6.32
C PHE A 639 21.33 -6.60 6.59
N ARG A 640 21.79 -7.86 6.46
CA ARG A 640 23.17 -8.25 6.79
C ARG A 640 24.03 -8.50 5.56
N THR A 641 23.60 -9.35 4.63
CA THR A 641 24.54 -9.92 3.64
C THR A 641 24.53 -9.25 2.26
N SER A 642 23.49 -8.49 1.91
CA SER A 642 23.31 -7.99 0.54
C SER A 642 23.64 -6.52 0.33
N GLN A 643 23.73 -5.71 1.38
CA GLN A 643 23.84 -4.25 1.25
C GLN A 643 25.14 -3.80 0.58
N PHE A 644 26.26 -4.47 0.83
CA PHE A 644 27.54 -4.13 0.17
C PHE A 644 27.47 -4.25 -1.36
N LYS A 645 26.65 -5.17 -1.88
CA LYS A 645 26.42 -5.30 -3.32
C LYS A 645 25.69 -4.07 -3.84
N ARG A 646 24.60 -3.69 -3.16
CA ARG A 646 23.76 -2.53 -3.50
C ARG A 646 24.49 -1.19 -3.45
N SER A 647 25.48 -1.05 -2.58
CA SER A 647 26.30 0.17 -2.47
C SER A 647 27.00 0.56 -3.78
N CYS A 648 27.23 -0.41 -4.69
CA CYS A 648 27.86 -0.16 -5.99
C CYS A 648 26.97 -0.60 -7.18
N VAL A 649 25.68 -0.27 -7.16
CA VAL A 649 24.78 -0.60 -8.29
C VAL A 649 24.92 0.39 -9.46
N PRO A 650 24.82 -0.10 -10.71
CA PRO A 650 24.72 0.72 -11.91
C PRO A 650 23.61 1.78 -11.85
N ASN A 651 23.65 2.73 -12.77
CA ASN A 651 22.54 3.66 -12.93
C ASN A 651 21.31 2.91 -13.46
N ALA A 652 20.14 3.26 -12.92
CA ALA A 652 18.86 2.65 -13.27
C ALA A 652 17.72 3.63 -12.98
N PRO A 653 16.59 3.55 -13.70
CA PRO A 653 15.39 4.29 -13.33
C PRO A 653 14.68 3.63 -12.15
N LYS A 654 14.08 4.44 -11.27
CA LYS A 654 13.03 4.00 -10.35
C LYS A 654 11.71 3.91 -11.13
N VAL A 655 10.96 2.82 -10.97
CA VAL A 655 9.72 2.60 -11.72
C VAL A 655 8.46 2.56 -10.85
N GLY A 656 8.56 2.13 -9.60
CA GLY A 656 7.40 1.89 -8.73
C GLY A 656 7.39 2.69 -7.43
N THR A 657 6.21 2.81 -6.83
CA THR A 657 5.99 3.49 -5.53
C THR A 657 6.52 2.69 -4.34
N GLY A 658 6.65 1.36 -4.47
CA GLY A 658 7.25 0.47 -3.46
C GLY A 658 8.72 0.78 -3.15
N GLY A 659 9.38 1.57 -4.01
CA GLY A 659 10.76 2.01 -3.85
C GLY A 659 11.73 1.32 -4.81
N SER A 660 12.97 1.78 -4.79
CA SER A 660 14.11 1.21 -5.47
C SER A 660 15.24 0.94 -4.46
N LEU A 661 16.21 0.13 -4.84
CA LEU A 661 17.34 -0.21 -3.97
C LEU A 661 18.62 0.54 -4.32
N SER A 662 18.49 1.71 -4.96
CA SER A 662 19.63 2.56 -5.24
C SER A 662 20.14 3.25 -3.95
N PRO A 663 21.45 3.20 -3.65
CA PRO A 663 22.07 3.91 -2.52
C PRO A 663 22.05 5.44 -2.71
N ARG A 664 21.71 5.89 -3.93
CA ARG A 664 21.56 7.29 -4.31
C ARG A 664 20.11 7.76 -4.24
N GLY A 665 19.17 6.84 -4.00
CA GLY A 665 17.72 7.08 -4.01
C GLY A 665 17.08 6.61 -2.71
N ASP A 666 16.14 5.67 -2.81
CA ASP A 666 15.23 5.32 -1.72
C ASP A 666 15.87 4.53 -0.57
N TRP A 667 17.01 3.85 -0.80
CA TRP A 667 17.60 2.95 0.20
C TRP A 667 19.04 3.31 0.55
N ARG A 668 19.22 4.08 1.63
CA ARG A 668 20.53 4.50 2.16
C ARG A 668 20.83 3.72 3.43
N ALA A 669 21.60 2.64 3.32
CA ALA A 669 21.93 1.76 4.45
C ALA A 669 23.44 1.43 4.51
N PRO A 670 24.00 1.25 5.71
CA PRO A 670 25.39 0.81 5.91
C PRO A 670 25.60 -0.62 5.39
N SER A 671 26.78 -0.91 4.84
CA SER A 671 27.09 -2.23 4.25
C SER A 671 27.55 -3.28 5.26
N ASP A 672 27.76 -2.83 6.50
CA ASP A 672 28.34 -3.49 7.66
C ASP A 672 27.33 -3.55 8.83
N SER A 673 26.02 -3.54 8.52
CA SER A 673 24.96 -3.74 9.49
C SER A 673 24.65 -5.21 9.77
N GLU A 674 23.99 -5.43 10.91
CA GLU A 674 23.51 -6.73 11.36
C GLU A 674 21.97 -6.86 11.24
N SER A 675 21.45 -8.10 11.17
CA SER A 675 20.01 -8.39 11.10
C SER A 675 19.35 -8.62 12.48
N VAL A 676 20.10 -8.44 13.58
CA VAL A 676 19.76 -8.91 14.93
C VAL A 676 18.38 -8.47 15.43
N VAL A 677 18.05 -7.18 15.32
CA VAL A 677 16.80 -6.64 15.89
C VAL A 677 15.56 -7.18 15.16
N TRP A 678 15.64 -7.34 13.84
CA TRP A 678 14.57 -7.93 13.04
C TRP A 678 14.44 -9.44 13.30
N MET A 679 15.56 -10.15 13.41
CA MET A 679 15.54 -11.58 13.76
C MET A 679 15.02 -11.84 15.17
N ASN A 680 15.19 -10.89 16.10
CA ASN A 680 14.57 -10.96 17.42
C ASN A 680 13.05 -10.76 17.36
N ASP A 681 12.55 -9.81 16.57
CA ASP A 681 11.10 -9.64 16.38
C ASP A 681 10.46 -10.84 15.66
N LEU A 682 11.16 -11.44 14.68
CA LEU A 682 10.71 -12.66 14.00
C LEU A 682 10.37 -13.80 14.98
N LYS A 683 11.05 -13.87 16.13
CA LYS A 683 10.77 -14.90 17.17
C LYS A 683 9.38 -14.77 17.77
N ASN A 684 8.79 -13.58 17.75
CA ASN A 684 7.45 -13.29 18.29
C ASN A 684 6.31 -13.84 17.40
N ILE A 685 6.61 -14.27 16.17
CA ILE A 685 5.62 -14.91 15.29
C ILE A 685 5.32 -16.33 15.79
N PRO A 686 4.06 -16.68 16.10
CA PRO A 686 3.70 -18.01 16.58
C PRO A 686 3.84 -19.04 15.46
N VAL A 687 4.34 -20.24 15.78
CA VAL A 687 4.50 -21.35 14.83
C VAL A 687 3.71 -22.60 15.21
N ASP A 688 3.05 -22.57 16.38
CA ASP A 688 2.22 -23.64 16.94
C ASP A 688 0.74 -23.24 16.94
#